data_AF-A0A081BUG1-F1
#
_entry.id   AF-A0A081BUG1-F1
#
_cell.length_a   1.000
_cell.length_b   1.000
_cell.length_c   1.000
_cell.angle_alpha   90.00
_cell.angle_beta   90.00
_cell.angle_gamma   90.00
#
_symmetry.space_group_name_H-M   'P 1'
#
loop_
_entity.id
_entity.type
_entity.pdbx_description
1 polymer ?
#
loop_
_entity_poly.entity_id
_entity_poly.type
_entity_poly.pdbx_seq_one_letter_code
_entity_poly.pdbx_strand_id
1 'polypeptide(L)'
;MENATQSKTDSIKNIIDGIVKKDIVLPEFQRDFVWDIGKTYDLFDSLIKDVFIGSIIYGIPAFEVTVRELDDRPRQGEGSRRKLALKSYLKEEVDEKVQTGNFRLILDGQQRLTSLYRALKKNTEKAIDDVWFIVKDHDGNGNVLEFQKRRLDELLHEFAGQESEDYLSIRLSDAYEIMEKGYRESVIRREFFNKLHYIQDKTSDEQEKIFDKYLIVSDKLRDLFKSEKLVSYYLLNTNSEKFALFFERSNSKGIQLSFIDILAAKLYAGFNLRQHIEEFEETHGTYTLNREIIVRTIAYIVSQRISKRRDIDRSYILSELKHEHFTEYWDAVCKRYRKTLDFLYKNHFILSQSWMPYDNMLIPLMVFLKEIGDDFALMDEQQFRFIKFWYWASIFAQRYTGSSNEMIIKDAEILTTIAHHEKIIDRTYFFRLRTQLTTYDELYSFSKKRSVIYRGILNLINYHAKGIVDWKNTSKLDFNSKLEDHHIFPQHYLKTKYKDDEDALELIDSVINRTLIPKMTNITIGKKPPSQYLQQLQASNPHLAESLKFHLIPEDLMTGMYDDFYLDFVEERAKAIFELIKILVIDARERIIEEFHQEPHIVGGIDTSAIEEDDEDENSHEPISSQAKGKLRRKAFVQKLQILDIHLTHLEKRFYKTKTEKLVGMTFASELKEKPGKWFLGLPERDYKFIVLLCEKYDHEMLNFVFPEEFLQNYMHQFSRSGSNLKFIITLKNNRYYLFIPTIPDIDVNRFLNNFELLKR
;
A
#
# COMPACT_ATOMS: atom_id res chain seq x y z
N MET A 1 8.38 -2.95 32.92
CA MET A 1 8.19 -3.32 31.51
C MET A 1 9.53 -3.77 30.97
N GLU A 2 9.78 -5.07 30.90
CA GLU A 2 10.97 -5.61 30.22
C GLU A 2 10.92 -5.22 28.72
N ASN A 3 12.06 -4.83 28.16
CA ASN A 3 12.18 -4.47 26.74
C ASN A 3 11.71 -5.63 25.86
N ALA A 4 10.57 -5.46 25.18
CA ALA A 4 9.97 -6.42 24.23
C ALA A 4 10.81 -6.69 22.97
N THR A 5 12.05 -6.21 22.91
CA THR A 5 12.97 -6.28 21.76
C THR A 5 14.27 -7.01 22.05
N GLN A 6 14.51 -7.50 23.28
CA GLN A 6 15.67 -8.36 23.55
C GLN A 6 15.37 -9.82 23.20
N SER A 7 16.30 -10.45 22.48
CA SER A 7 16.27 -11.89 22.21
C SER A 7 16.30 -12.65 23.53
N LYS A 8 15.27 -13.45 23.78
CA LYS A 8 15.23 -14.43 24.87
C LYS A 8 15.66 -15.79 24.31
N THR A 9 16.00 -16.74 25.16
CA THR A 9 16.26 -18.12 24.75
C THR A 9 15.32 -19.07 25.48
N ASP A 10 15.01 -20.18 24.84
CA ASP A 10 14.21 -21.25 25.42
C ASP A 10 14.81 -22.63 25.07
N SER A 11 14.42 -23.62 25.86
CA SER A 11 14.75 -25.01 25.58
C SER A 11 13.76 -25.62 24.58
N ILE A 12 14.23 -26.61 23.79
CA ILE A 12 13.33 -27.38 22.92
C ILE A 12 12.22 -28.02 23.75
N LYS A 13 12.55 -28.56 24.93
CA LYS A 13 11.57 -29.16 25.83
C LYS A 13 10.44 -28.18 26.17
N ASN A 14 10.75 -26.97 26.62
CA ASN A 14 9.74 -25.98 27.01
C ASN A 14 8.86 -25.55 25.82
N ILE A 15 9.47 -25.41 24.64
CA ILE A 15 8.74 -25.10 23.40
C ILE A 15 7.72 -26.20 23.09
N ILE A 16 8.15 -27.46 23.10
CA ILE A 16 7.29 -28.61 22.81
C ILE A 16 6.20 -28.76 23.88
N ASP A 17 6.53 -28.59 25.16
CA ASP A 17 5.56 -28.61 26.25
C ASP A 17 4.52 -27.49 26.10
N GLY A 18 4.95 -26.29 25.69
CA GLY A 18 4.07 -25.15 25.42
C GLY A 18 3.11 -25.42 24.26
N ILE A 19 3.58 -26.11 23.21
CA ILE A 19 2.74 -26.55 22.09
C ILE A 19 1.68 -27.56 22.58
N VAL A 20 2.11 -28.59 23.31
CA VAL A 20 1.21 -29.65 23.83
C VAL A 20 0.15 -29.08 24.78
N LYS A 21 0.53 -28.13 25.64
CA LYS A 21 -0.39 -27.43 26.56
C LYS A 21 -1.30 -26.41 25.89
N LYS A 22 -1.11 -26.14 24.59
CA LYS A 22 -1.81 -25.09 23.82
C LYS A 22 -1.57 -23.69 24.38
N ASP A 23 -0.36 -23.47 24.87
CA ASP A 23 0.19 -22.17 25.27
C ASP A 23 0.91 -21.52 24.09
N ILE A 24 1.63 -22.31 23.29
CA ILE A 24 2.21 -21.89 22.01
C ILE A 24 1.32 -22.43 20.89
N VAL A 25 0.72 -21.53 20.11
CA VAL A 25 -0.30 -21.89 19.12
C VAL A 25 0.00 -21.31 17.74
N LEU A 26 -0.39 -22.05 16.70
CA LEU A 26 -0.24 -21.63 15.30
C LEU A 26 -1.54 -20.98 14.83
N PRO A 27 -1.55 -19.68 14.47
CA PRO A 27 -2.75 -19.08 13.90
C PRO A 27 -3.23 -19.81 12.63
N GLU A 28 -4.55 -19.91 12.42
CA GLU A 28 -5.12 -20.63 11.26
C GLU A 28 -4.63 -20.07 9.93
N PHE A 29 -4.41 -18.75 9.86
CA PHE A 29 -3.97 -18.08 8.64
C PHE A 29 -2.56 -18.41 8.17
N GLN A 30 -1.77 -19.10 9.01
CA GLN A 30 -0.43 -19.54 8.67
C GLN A 30 -0.45 -20.61 7.57
N ARG A 31 0.62 -20.63 6.76
CA ARG A 31 0.73 -21.59 5.66
C ARG A 31 0.87 -23.02 6.17
N ASP A 32 0.50 -23.98 5.34
CA ASP A 32 0.75 -25.39 5.59
C ASP A 32 2.25 -25.70 5.76
N PHE A 33 2.53 -26.80 6.45
CA PHE A 33 3.87 -27.32 6.58
C PHE A 33 4.32 -27.89 5.22
N VAL A 34 5.48 -27.41 4.75
CA VAL A 34 6.00 -27.74 3.40
C VAL A 34 7.46 -28.20 3.42
N TRP A 35 8.11 -28.24 4.58
CA TRP A 35 9.47 -28.76 4.69
C TRP A 35 9.51 -30.26 4.46
N ASP A 36 10.36 -30.70 3.54
CA ASP A 36 10.73 -32.11 3.40
C ASP A 36 11.51 -32.61 4.62
N ILE A 37 11.73 -33.91 4.70
CA ILE A 37 12.42 -34.53 5.84
C ILE A 37 13.91 -34.16 5.88
N GLY A 38 14.54 -33.89 4.73
CA GLY A 38 15.94 -33.47 4.64
C GLY A 38 16.20 -32.16 5.38
N LYS A 39 15.31 -31.17 5.22
CA LYS A 39 15.39 -29.92 6.01
C LYS A 39 15.25 -30.12 7.52
N THR A 40 14.56 -31.19 7.93
CA THR A 40 14.47 -31.56 9.35
C THR A 40 15.80 -32.12 9.83
N TYR A 41 16.49 -32.93 9.02
CA TYR A 41 17.85 -33.39 9.30
C TYR A 41 18.83 -32.21 9.41
N ASP A 42 18.82 -31.29 8.45
CA ASP A 42 19.68 -30.10 8.45
C ASP A 42 19.45 -29.23 9.70
N LEU A 43 18.20 -29.13 10.16
CA LEU A 43 17.85 -28.41 11.37
C LEU A 43 18.50 -29.04 12.61
N PHE A 44 18.38 -30.36 12.79
CA PHE A 44 18.99 -31.05 13.92
C PHE A 44 20.52 -31.10 13.83
N ASP A 45 21.09 -31.27 12.63
CA ASP A 45 22.53 -31.18 12.39
C ASP A 45 23.08 -29.82 12.84
N SER A 46 22.40 -28.74 12.46
CA SER A 46 22.74 -27.39 12.89
C SER A 46 22.64 -27.21 14.40
N LEU A 47 21.58 -27.75 15.03
CA LEU A 47 21.39 -27.68 16.47
C LEU A 47 22.48 -28.41 17.27
N ILE A 48 22.92 -29.56 16.79
CA ILE A 48 23.96 -30.36 17.46
C ILE A 48 25.33 -29.71 17.32
N LYS A 49 25.60 -29.08 16.17
CA LYS A 49 26.87 -28.38 15.89
C LYS A 49 26.92 -26.95 16.47
N ASP A 50 25.95 -26.56 17.30
CA ASP A 50 25.82 -25.21 17.85
C ASP A 50 25.78 -24.10 16.76
N VAL A 51 25.25 -24.43 15.57
CA VAL A 51 25.10 -23.49 14.45
C VAL A 51 23.79 -22.73 14.59
N PHE A 52 23.82 -21.42 14.29
CA PHE A 52 22.65 -20.56 14.39
C PHE A 52 21.54 -20.97 13.42
N ILE A 53 20.41 -21.47 13.96
CA ILE A 53 19.23 -21.89 13.18
C ILE A 53 18.21 -20.77 12.92
N GLY A 54 18.56 -19.52 13.27
CA GLY A 54 17.63 -18.40 13.27
C GLY A 54 16.88 -18.23 14.59
N SER A 55 15.97 -17.26 14.62
CA SER A 55 15.12 -17.00 15.79
C SER A 55 13.66 -17.37 15.52
N ILE A 56 12.93 -17.76 16.57
CA ILE A 56 11.47 -17.89 16.54
C ILE A 56 10.86 -16.55 16.95
N ILE A 57 9.71 -16.19 16.37
CA ILE A 57 9.04 -14.95 16.74
C ILE A 57 7.64 -15.28 17.21
N TYR A 58 7.37 -14.92 18.46
CA TYR A 58 6.07 -15.03 19.08
C TYR A 58 5.40 -13.66 19.14
N GLY A 59 4.08 -13.65 19.00
CA GLY A 59 3.25 -12.49 19.32
C GLY A 59 2.27 -12.81 20.44
N ILE A 60 2.00 -11.81 21.29
CA ILE A 60 0.95 -11.91 22.31
C ILE A 60 -0.36 -11.42 21.67
N PRO A 61 -1.37 -12.29 21.49
CA PRO A 61 -2.63 -11.87 20.91
C PRO A 61 -3.37 -10.90 21.84
N ALA A 62 -3.96 -9.86 21.26
CA ALA A 62 -4.83 -8.90 21.95
C ALA A 62 -6.24 -8.86 21.34
N PHE A 63 -6.60 -9.86 20.55
CA PHE A 63 -7.86 -9.95 19.80
C PHE A 63 -8.30 -11.42 19.74
N GLU A 64 -9.59 -11.64 19.44
CA GLU A 64 -10.13 -12.99 19.17
C GLU A 64 -9.37 -13.63 18.01
N VAL A 65 -9.02 -14.91 18.13
CA VAL A 65 -8.18 -15.57 17.13
C VAL A 65 -8.52 -17.03 16.98
N THR A 66 -8.61 -17.48 15.73
CA THR A 66 -8.66 -18.91 15.42
C THR A 66 -7.27 -19.45 15.18
N VAL A 67 -6.97 -20.53 15.89
CA VAL A 67 -5.69 -21.24 15.80
C VAL A 67 -5.91 -22.67 15.30
N ARG A 68 -4.84 -23.24 14.77
CA ARG A 68 -4.75 -24.60 14.26
C ARG A 68 -3.74 -25.38 15.08
N GLU A 69 -3.96 -26.69 15.19
CA GLU A 69 -2.91 -27.58 15.67
C GLU A 69 -1.68 -27.56 14.75
N LEU A 70 -0.50 -27.85 15.31
CA LEU A 70 0.68 -28.06 14.47
C LEU A 70 0.51 -29.32 13.64
N ASP A 71 1.16 -29.34 12.49
CA ASP A 71 1.04 -30.44 11.54
C ASP A 71 1.65 -31.73 12.09
N ASP A 72 0.78 -32.66 12.50
CA ASP A 72 1.12 -34.00 12.97
C ASP A 72 0.78 -35.09 11.92
N ARG A 73 0.41 -34.69 10.71
CA ARG A 73 -0.07 -35.60 9.67
C ARG A 73 1.09 -36.47 9.17
N PRO A 74 0.86 -37.73 8.81
CA PRO A 74 1.88 -38.51 8.13
C PRO A 74 2.24 -37.84 6.79
N ARG A 75 3.53 -37.90 6.41
CA ARG A 75 4.01 -37.25 5.18
C ARG A 75 3.40 -37.86 3.91
N GLN A 76 3.01 -39.13 3.96
CA GLN A 76 2.41 -39.88 2.86
C GLN A 76 1.37 -40.87 3.40
N GLY A 77 0.50 -41.36 2.51
CA GLY A 77 -0.49 -42.39 2.85
C GLY A 77 -1.76 -41.85 3.49
N GLU A 78 -2.50 -42.74 4.14
CA GLU A 78 -3.77 -42.44 4.79
C GLU A 78 -3.59 -41.41 5.90
N GLY A 79 -4.51 -40.43 5.99
CA GLY A 79 -4.42 -39.34 6.97
C GLY A 79 -3.50 -38.16 6.58
N SER A 80 -2.67 -38.28 5.53
CA SER A 80 -1.78 -37.19 5.06
C SER A 80 -2.54 -35.93 4.61
N ARG A 81 -3.81 -36.09 4.22
CA ARG A 81 -4.71 -35.00 3.80
C ARG A 81 -5.82 -34.71 4.82
N ARG A 82 -5.73 -35.23 6.05
CA ARG A 82 -6.76 -34.94 7.07
C ARG A 82 -6.81 -33.42 7.31
N LYS A 83 -8.00 -32.92 7.62
CA LYS A 83 -8.15 -31.55 8.11
C LYS A 83 -7.54 -31.47 9.51
N LEU A 84 -6.70 -30.46 9.72
CA LEU A 84 -6.14 -30.14 11.02
C LEU A 84 -7.23 -29.49 11.89
N ALA A 85 -7.25 -29.83 13.17
CA ALA A 85 -8.23 -29.30 14.12
C ALA A 85 -8.03 -27.80 14.32
N LEU A 86 -9.15 -27.08 14.33
CA LEU A 86 -9.22 -25.65 14.58
C LEU A 86 -9.84 -25.40 15.94
N LYS A 87 -9.36 -24.37 16.62
CA LYS A 87 -9.95 -23.85 17.84
C LYS A 87 -9.99 -22.33 17.79
N SER A 88 -11.17 -21.76 17.98
CA SER A 88 -11.36 -20.32 18.12
C SER A 88 -11.28 -19.94 19.60
N TYR A 89 -10.59 -18.83 19.88
CA TYR A 89 -10.55 -18.21 21.19
C TYR A 89 -11.22 -16.84 21.10
N LEU A 90 -12.25 -16.62 21.90
CA LEU A 90 -12.88 -15.32 22.07
C LEU A 90 -11.94 -14.36 22.81
N LYS A 91 -12.22 -13.07 22.72
CA LYS A 91 -11.40 -12.01 23.33
C LYS A 91 -11.17 -12.24 24.84
N GLU A 92 -12.21 -12.62 25.57
CA GLU A 92 -12.15 -12.90 27.00
C GLU A 92 -11.24 -14.09 27.33
N GLU A 93 -11.36 -15.20 26.58
CA GLU A 93 -10.51 -16.37 26.74
C GLU A 93 -9.04 -16.07 26.42
N VAL A 94 -8.79 -15.24 25.40
CA VAL A 94 -7.45 -14.76 25.06
C VAL A 94 -6.89 -13.94 26.22
N ASP A 95 -7.66 -13.00 26.76
CA ASP A 95 -7.20 -12.12 27.84
C ASP A 95 -6.89 -12.92 29.12
N GLU A 96 -7.72 -13.91 29.49
CA GLU A 96 -7.45 -14.83 30.60
C GLU A 96 -6.15 -15.62 30.38
N LYS A 97 -6.00 -16.23 29.20
CA LYS A 97 -4.80 -17.01 28.87
C LYS A 97 -3.53 -16.16 28.82
N VAL A 98 -3.62 -14.92 28.35
CA VAL A 98 -2.49 -13.97 28.34
C VAL A 98 -2.13 -13.54 29.76
N GLN A 99 -3.12 -13.33 30.65
CA GLN A 99 -2.88 -13.00 32.06
C GLN A 99 -2.15 -14.12 32.81
N THR A 100 -2.40 -15.39 32.46
CA THR A 100 -1.63 -16.53 33.01
C THR A 100 -0.20 -16.65 32.44
N GLY A 101 0.20 -15.77 31.52
CA GLY A 101 1.59 -15.51 31.14
C GLY A 101 2.16 -16.34 29.98
N ASN A 102 1.42 -17.33 29.47
CA ASN A 102 2.00 -18.33 28.56
C ASN A 102 1.42 -18.35 27.14
N PHE A 103 0.34 -17.61 26.85
CA PHE A 103 -0.30 -17.69 25.54
C PHE A 103 0.40 -16.88 24.46
N ARG A 104 0.93 -17.57 23.45
CA ARG A 104 1.81 -17.03 22.40
C ARG A 104 1.40 -17.56 21.02
N LEU A 105 1.24 -16.65 20.07
CA LEU A 105 1.05 -16.99 18.65
C LEU A 105 2.40 -17.11 17.93
N ILE A 106 2.59 -18.17 17.15
CA ILE A 106 3.75 -18.32 16.27
C ILE A 106 3.60 -17.38 15.07
N LEU A 107 4.49 -16.40 14.96
CA LEU A 107 4.52 -15.44 13.84
C LEU A 107 5.54 -15.82 12.78
N ASP A 108 6.75 -16.20 13.21
CA ASP A 108 7.83 -16.65 12.33
C ASP A 108 8.57 -17.86 12.95
N GLY A 109 9.17 -18.67 12.08
CA GLY A 109 9.80 -19.93 12.45
C GLY A 109 8.86 -21.12 12.52
N GLN A 110 7.63 -20.99 12.00
CA GLN A 110 6.62 -22.06 12.03
C GLN A 110 7.11 -23.40 11.48
N GLN A 111 7.87 -23.40 10.38
CA GLN A 111 8.36 -24.64 9.75
C GLN A 111 9.40 -25.33 10.64
N ARG A 112 10.33 -24.56 11.24
CA ARG A 112 11.32 -25.08 12.20
C ARG A 112 10.64 -25.68 13.42
N LEU A 113 9.69 -24.95 14.01
CA LEU A 113 8.97 -25.39 15.20
C LEU A 113 8.17 -26.67 14.93
N THR A 114 7.53 -26.74 13.75
CA THR A 114 6.78 -27.92 13.32
C THR A 114 7.71 -29.11 13.07
N SER A 115 8.87 -28.92 12.45
CA SER A 115 9.89 -29.97 12.29
C SER A 115 10.38 -30.51 13.64
N LEU A 116 10.67 -29.64 14.61
CA LEU A 116 11.03 -30.06 15.96
C LEU A 116 9.92 -30.88 16.62
N TYR A 117 8.68 -30.40 16.51
CA TYR A 117 7.51 -31.09 17.05
C TYR A 117 7.33 -32.49 16.44
N ARG A 118 7.39 -32.60 15.12
CA ARG A 118 7.21 -33.85 14.39
C ARG A 118 8.32 -34.88 14.65
N ALA A 119 9.57 -34.44 14.78
CA ALA A 119 10.69 -35.34 15.04
C ALA A 119 10.73 -35.88 16.48
N LEU A 120 10.14 -35.15 17.44
CA LEU A 120 10.24 -35.47 18.87
C LEU A 120 8.98 -36.08 19.47
N LYS A 121 7.80 -35.82 18.90
CA LYS A 121 6.53 -36.40 19.39
C LYS A 121 6.09 -37.61 18.58
N LYS A 122 5.29 -38.45 19.25
CA LYS A 122 4.63 -39.62 18.68
C LYS A 122 3.12 -39.34 18.58
N ASN A 123 2.50 -39.83 17.51
CA ASN A 123 1.06 -39.94 17.43
C ASN A 123 0.66 -41.36 17.84
N THR A 124 -0.07 -41.46 18.95
CA THR A 124 -0.36 -42.75 19.60
C THR A 124 0.96 -43.44 20.02
N GLU A 125 1.40 -44.47 19.31
CA GLU A 125 2.67 -45.18 19.57
C GLU A 125 3.72 -45.00 18.47
N LYS A 126 3.37 -44.35 17.35
CA LYS A 126 4.27 -44.17 16.20
C LYS A 126 4.87 -42.77 16.19
N ALA A 127 6.14 -42.65 15.82
CA ALA A 127 6.76 -41.36 15.54
C ALA A 127 5.99 -40.64 14.42
N ILE A 128 5.88 -39.32 14.52
CA ILE A 128 5.25 -38.52 13.47
C ILE A 128 6.18 -38.44 12.25
N ASP A 129 7.44 -38.05 12.51
CA ASP A 129 8.55 -38.17 11.58
C ASP A 129 9.62 -39.08 12.19
N ASP A 130 10.06 -40.10 11.44
CA ASP A 130 11.19 -40.93 11.82
C ASP A 130 12.49 -40.17 11.55
N VAL A 131 13.17 -39.78 12.63
CA VAL A 131 14.47 -39.11 12.59
C VAL A 131 15.42 -39.85 13.53
N TRP A 132 16.48 -40.41 12.95
CA TRP A 132 17.47 -41.22 13.63
C TRP A 132 18.80 -40.49 13.70
N PHE A 133 19.34 -40.39 14.91
CA PHE A 133 20.73 -40.00 15.14
C PHE A 133 21.61 -41.24 14.94
N ILE A 134 22.42 -41.23 13.88
CA ILE A 134 23.34 -42.33 13.57
C ILE A 134 24.68 -42.06 14.24
N VAL A 135 25.12 -42.99 15.09
CA VAL A 135 26.33 -42.82 15.90
C VAL A 135 27.58 -43.15 15.09
N LYS A 136 28.55 -42.24 15.11
CA LYS A 136 29.89 -42.41 14.53
C LYS A 136 30.77 -43.28 15.43
N ASP A 137 30.54 -44.58 15.39
CA ASP A 137 31.32 -45.63 16.08
C ASP A 137 31.36 -46.93 15.25
N HIS A 138 32.39 -47.05 14.41
CA HIS A 138 32.48 -48.02 13.31
C HIS A 138 32.51 -49.50 13.74
N ASP A 139 32.93 -49.78 14.99
CA ASP A 139 33.17 -51.15 15.45
C ASP A 139 32.32 -51.56 16.67
N GLY A 140 31.59 -50.65 17.31
CA GLY A 140 30.79 -50.91 18.52
C GLY A 140 31.59 -51.38 19.77
N ASN A 141 32.84 -51.80 19.59
CA ASN A 141 33.74 -52.38 20.58
C ASN A 141 34.74 -51.37 21.19
N GLY A 142 34.68 -50.10 20.79
CA GLY A 142 35.48 -49.02 21.39
C GLY A 142 35.19 -48.85 22.89
N ASN A 143 36.20 -48.38 23.65
CA ASN A 143 36.12 -48.17 25.09
C ASN A 143 34.99 -47.19 25.47
N VAL A 144 34.04 -47.64 26.31
CA VAL A 144 32.89 -46.86 26.77
C VAL A 144 33.31 -45.56 27.47
N LEU A 145 34.40 -45.59 28.25
CA LEU A 145 34.93 -44.40 28.96
C LEU A 145 35.46 -43.33 28.01
N GLU A 146 36.04 -43.71 26.88
CA GLU A 146 36.49 -42.77 25.85
C GLU A 146 35.30 -42.22 25.07
N PHE A 147 34.34 -43.09 24.76
CA PHE A 147 33.10 -42.72 24.09
C PHE A 147 32.32 -41.66 24.88
N GLN A 148 32.23 -41.81 26.21
CA GLN A 148 31.52 -40.87 27.08
C GLN A 148 32.08 -39.44 27.03
N LYS A 149 33.40 -39.30 26.83
CA LYS A 149 34.09 -38.00 26.78
C LYS A 149 33.83 -37.22 25.50
N ARG A 150 33.46 -37.88 24.40
CA ARG A 150 33.18 -37.23 23.11
C ARG A 150 31.96 -36.32 23.21
N ARG A 151 31.98 -35.19 22.50
CA ARG A 151 30.83 -34.30 22.39
C ARG A 151 29.74 -34.92 21.48
N LEU A 152 28.51 -34.43 21.58
CA LEU A 152 27.40 -34.97 20.79
C LEU A 152 27.60 -34.78 19.27
N ASP A 153 28.17 -33.66 18.85
CA ASP A 153 28.54 -33.37 17.45
C ASP A 153 29.65 -34.29 16.93
N GLU A 154 30.61 -34.63 17.78
CA GLU A 154 31.67 -35.59 17.43
C GLU A 154 31.12 -37.02 17.26
N LEU A 155 30.02 -37.35 17.95
CA LEU A 155 29.35 -38.64 17.90
C LEU A 155 28.36 -38.75 16.72
N LEU A 156 28.03 -37.65 16.04
CA LEU A 156 27.10 -37.66 14.92
C LEU A 156 27.80 -38.15 13.64
N HIS A 157 27.28 -39.22 13.04
CA HIS A 157 27.62 -39.59 11.67
C HIS A 157 26.73 -38.82 10.69
N GLU A 158 25.41 -39.02 10.80
CA GLU A 158 24.38 -38.32 10.04
C GLU A 158 23.01 -38.45 10.74
N PHE A 159 22.04 -37.70 10.21
CA PHE A 159 20.63 -37.91 10.50
C PHE A 159 19.97 -38.66 9.35
N ALA A 160 19.19 -39.69 9.66
CA ALA A 160 18.54 -40.53 8.66
C ALA A 160 17.06 -40.78 8.98
N GLY A 161 16.31 -41.20 7.96
CA GLY A 161 14.88 -41.52 8.08
C GLY A 161 14.60 -42.95 8.54
N GLN A 162 15.65 -43.76 8.65
CA GLN A 162 15.58 -45.16 9.04
C GLN A 162 16.79 -45.52 9.91
N GLU A 163 16.64 -46.60 10.66
CA GLU A 163 17.73 -47.18 11.44
C GLU A 163 18.86 -47.64 10.50
N SER A 164 20.11 -47.49 10.94
CA SER A 164 21.26 -48.09 10.25
C SER A 164 21.46 -49.54 10.66
N GLU A 165 21.75 -50.43 9.71
CA GLU A 165 22.15 -51.81 9.98
C GLU A 165 23.61 -51.91 10.46
N ASP A 166 24.43 -50.90 10.15
CA ASP A 166 25.87 -50.90 10.41
C ASP A 166 26.27 -50.11 11.66
N TYR A 167 25.42 -49.19 12.12
CA TYR A 167 25.71 -48.27 13.21
C TYR A 167 24.60 -48.23 14.25
N LEU A 168 25.01 -48.04 15.52
CA LEU A 168 24.07 -47.73 16.60
C LEU A 168 23.25 -46.49 16.23
N SER A 169 21.93 -46.62 16.33
CA SER A 169 20.99 -45.59 15.92
C SER A 169 20.04 -45.27 17.08
N ILE A 170 19.81 -43.98 17.35
CA ILE A 170 18.88 -43.51 18.38
C ILE A 170 17.80 -42.67 17.71
N ARG A 171 16.53 -43.08 17.83
CA ARG A 171 15.40 -42.29 17.31
C ARG A 171 15.14 -41.10 18.23
N LEU A 172 15.01 -39.90 17.65
CA LEU A 172 14.84 -38.68 18.43
C LEU A 172 13.58 -38.67 19.28
N SER A 173 12.46 -39.20 18.77
CA SER A 173 11.21 -39.31 19.51
C SER A 173 11.28 -40.30 20.68
N ASP A 174 12.10 -41.34 20.57
CA ASP A 174 12.35 -42.29 21.67
C ASP A 174 13.19 -41.63 22.76
N ALA A 175 14.29 -40.96 22.39
CA ALA A 175 15.12 -40.21 23.33
C ALA A 175 14.31 -39.11 24.07
N TYR A 176 13.41 -38.43 23.36
CA TYR A 176 12.52 -37.42 23.96
C TYR A 176 11.51 -38.06 24.93
N GLU A 177 10.90 -39.20 24.55
CA GLU A 177 9.96 -39.93 25.43
C GLU A 177 10.66 -40.44 26.70
N ILE A 178 11.87 -40.99 26.57
CA ILE A 178 12.68 -41.45 27.71
C ILE A 178 12.94 -40.29 28.69
N MET A 179 13.29 -39.11 28.16
CA MET A 179 13.46 -37.91 28.98
C MET A 179 12.15 -37.50 29.67
N GLU A 180 11.04 -37.46 28.93
CA GLU A 180 9.74 -36.96 29.42
C GLU A 180 9.18 -37.85 30.53
N LYS A 181 9.26 -39.18 30.36
CA LYS A 181 8.69 -40.16 31.29
C LYS A 181 9.65 -40.62 32.38
N GLY A 182 10.96 -40.38 32.24
CA GLY A 182 11.97 -40.75 33.23
C GLY A 182 12.04 -42.27 33.44
N TYR A 183 12.03 -43.04 32.35
CA TYR A 183 12.07 -44.50 32.42
C TYR A 183 13.34 -45.03 33.11
N ARG A 184 13.20 -46.14 33.82
CA ARG A 184 14.34 -46.89 34.36
C ARG A 184 15.09 -47.62 33.25
N GLU A 185 16.38 -47.87 33.42
CA GLU A 185 17.24 -48.55 32.45
C GLU A 185 16.66 -49.88 31.95
N SER A 186 16.05 -50.69 32.84
CA SER A 186 15.43 -51.96 32.44
C SER A 186 14.27 -51.79 31.46
N VAL A 187 13.52 -50.70 31.59
CA VAL A 187 12.43 -50.35 30.65
C VAL A 187 13.03 -49.81 29.36
N ILE A 188 14.05 -48.95 29.44
CA ILE A 188 14.76 -48.42 28.27
C ILE A 188 15.32 -49.57 27.42
N ARG A 189 15.95 -50.54 28.08
CA ARG A 189 16.50 -51.74 27.44
C ARG A 189 15.42 -52.52 26.70
N ARG A 190 14.34 -52.88 27.39
CA ARG A 190 13.29 -53.75 26.83
C ARG A 190 12.47 -53.07 25.74
N GLU A 191 12.07 -51.82 25.97
CA GLU A 191 11.08 -51.15 25.11
C GLU A 191 11.68 -50.42 23.92
N PHE A 192 12.97 -50.08 23.95
CA PHE A 192 13.63 -49.30 22.90
C PHE A 192 14.86 -50.02 22.36
N PHE A 193 15.87 -50.27 23.21
CA PHE A 193 17.16 -50.81 22.77
C PHE A 193 17.05 -52.21 22.16
N ASN A 194 16.34 -53.14 22.82
CA ASN A 194 16.20 -54.52 22.36
C ASN A 194 15.39 -54.66 21.06
N LYS A 195 14.73 -53.58 20.62
CA LYS A 195 13.95 -53.54 19.38
C LYS A 195 14.75 -53.00 18.19
N LEU A 196 15.98 -52.54 18.39
CA LEU A 196 16.87 -52.12 17.31
C LEU A 196 17.28 -53.33 16.47
N HIS A 197 17.30 -53.18 15.14
CA HIS A 197 17.79 -54.21 14.22
C HIS A 197 19.30 -54.39 14.39
N TYR A 198 20.04 -53.30 14.61
CA TYR A 198 21.50 -53.29 14.77
C TYR A 198 22.03 -54.27 15.84
N ILE A 199 21.23 -54.53 16.89
CA ILE A 199 21.66 -55.33 18.05
C ILE A 199 21.31 -56.82 17.94
N GLN A 200 20.46 -57.22 16.99
CA GLN A 200 19.91 -58.59 16.93
C GLN A 200 21.00 -59.63 16.65
N ASP A 201 22.02 -59.27 15.87
CA ASP A 201 23.14 -60.14 15.49
C ASP A 201 24.36 -60.00 16.41
N LYS A 202 24.22 -59.33 17.57
CA LYS A 202 25.31 -59.09 18.53
C LYS A 202 25.27 -60.08 19.70
N THR A 203 26.45 -60.42 20.22
CA THR A 203 26.56 -61.27 21.41
C THR A 203 26.09 -60.53 22.67
N SER A 204 25.75 -61.26 23.74
CA SER A 204 25.29 -60.65 25.00
C SER A 204 26.30 -59.64 25.59
N ASP A 205 27.59 -59.92 25.49
CA ASP A 205 28.65 -59.03 26.00
C ASP A 205 28.79 -57.76 25.15
N GLU A 206 28.60 -57.85 23.84
CA GLU A 206 28.56 -56.70 22.94
C GLU A 206 27.32 -55.84 23.19
N GLN A 207 26.16 -56.48 23.34
CA GLN A 207 24.91 -55.79 23.64
C GLN A 207 25.00 -54.95 24.92
N GLU A 208 25.71 -55.43 25.94
CA GLU A 208 25.91 -54.66 27.18
C GLU A 208 26.69 -53.36 26.93
N LYS A 209 27.83 -53.44 26.22
CA LYS A 209 28.64 -52.27 25.88
C LYS A 209 27.91 -51.29 24.97
N ILE A 210 27.13 -51.80 24.01
CA ILE A 210 26.34 -50.97 23.10
C ILE A 210 25.19 -50.31 23.88
N PHE A 211 24.59 -51.00 24.85
CA PHE A 211 23.55 -50.43 25.72
C PHE A 211 24.09 -49.25 26.55
N ASP A 212 25.29 -49.37 27.12
CA ASP A 212 25.94 -48.24 27.80
C ASP A 212 26.11 -47.04 26.87
N LYS A 213 26.57 -47.27 25.63
CA LYS A 213 26.69 -46.22 24.61
C LYS A 213 25.33 -45.62 24.25
N TYR A 214 24.29 -46.43 24.13
CA TYR A 214 22.92 -45.99 23.87
C TYR A 214 22.43 -45.06 24.98
N LEU A 215 22.67 -45.40 26.24
CA LEU A 215 22.34 -44.54 27.39
C LEU A 215 23.13 -43.23 27.37
N ILE A 216 24.44 -43.29 27.08
CA ILE A 216 25.29 -42.09 26.97
C ILE A 216 24.76 -41.13 25.89
N VAL A 217 24.41 -41.64 24.69
CA VAL A 217 23.87 -40.78 23.62
C VAL A 217 22.48 -40.25 23.98
N SER A 218 21.62 -41.08 24.58
CA SER A 218 20.30 -40.67 25.05
C SER A 218 20.39 -39.55 26.10
N ASP A 219 21.37 -39.64 27.00
CA ASP A 219 21.65 -38.62 28.02
C ASP A 219 22.15 -37.30 27.41
N LYS A 220 23.05 -37.37 26.41
CA LYS A 220 23.50 -36.17 25.70
C LYS A 220 22.37 -35.51 24.90
N LEU A 221 21.48 -36.30 24.28
CA LEU A 221 20.28 -35.79 23.60
C LEU A 221 19.31 -35.15 24.59
N ARG A 222 19.10 -35.76 25.77
CA ARG A 222 18.32 -35.15 26.85
C ARG A 222 18.86 -33.78 27.24
N ASP A 223 20.19 -33.66 27.37
CA ASP A 223 20.82 -32.39 27.74
C ASP A 223 20.65 -31.33 26.64
N LEU A 224 20.75 -31.74 25.36
CA LEU A 224 20.42 -30.88 24.20
C LEU A 224 18.97 -30.37 24.29
N PHE A 225 18.00 -31.24 24.56
CA PHE A 225 16.59 -30.87 24.63
C PHE A 225 16.27 -29.92 25.79
N LYS A 226 17.00 -30.02 26.91
CA LYS A 226 16.84 -29.18 28.10
C LYS A 226 17.65 -27.88 28.06
N SER A 227 18.57 -27.73 27.11
CA SER A 227 19.43 -26.54 27.01
C SER A 227 18.61 -25.27 26.77
N GLU A 228 18.57 -24.37 27.75
CA GLU A 228 17.79 -23.12 27.70
C GLU A 228 18.33 -22.08 26.71
N LYS A 229 19.53 -22.28 26.16
CA LYS A 229 20.21 -21.32 25.26
C LYS A 229 20.09 -21.67 23.78
N LEU A 230 19.41 -22.78 23.47
CA LEU A 230 19.46 -23.39 22.15
C LEU A 230 18.60 -22.64 21.12
N VAL A 231 17.37 -22.25 21.50
CA VAL A 231 16.44 -21.58 20.59
C VAL A 231 16.26 -20.14 21.02
N SER A 232 16.75 -19.21 20.19
CA SER A 232 16.50 -17.78 20.39
C SER A 232 15.08 -17.43 19.95
N TYR A 233 14.37 -16.62 20.72
CA TYR A 233 13.07 -16.09 20.34
C TYR A 233 12.85 -14.63 20.71
N TYR A 234 11.97 -13.97 19.96
CA TYR A 234 11.48 -12.61 20.24
C TYR A 234 10.00 -12.66 20.61
N LEU A 235 9.61 -11.80 21.57
CA LEU A 235 8.22 -11.68 22.00
C LEU A 235 7.69 -10.30 21.64
N LEU A 236 6.81 -10.24 20.65
CA LEU A 236 6.15 -9.01 20.24
C LEU A 236 4.90 -8.79 21.08
N ASN A 237 5.00 -7.84 22.01
CA ASN A 237 3.86 -7.27 22.72
C ASN A 237 3.52 -5.91 22.08
N THR A 238 2.82 -5.95 20.95
CA THR A 238 2.47 -4.75 20.19
C THR A 238 1.00 -4.77 19.80
N ASN A 239 0.42 -3.61 19.54
CA ASN A 239 -0.94 -3.49 19.03
C ASN A 239 -1.14 -4.28 17.71
N SER A 240 -2.39 -4.60 17.38
CA SER A 240 -2.77 -5.43 16.23
C SER A 240 -2.19 -4.94 14.90
N GLU A 241 -1.99 -3.62 14.75
CA GLU A 241 -1.41 -3.02 13.55
C GLU A 241 0.08 -3.33 13.41
N LYS A 242 0.89 -3.12 14.45
CA LYS A 242 2.32 -3.48 14.42
C LYS A 242 2.52 -4.99 14.30
N PHE A 243 1.65 -5.77 14.93
CA PHE A 243 1.61 -7.22 14.78
C PHE A 243 1.39 -7.61 13.31
N ALA A 244 0.39 -7.00 12.65
CA ALA A 244 0.10 -7.23 11.25
C ALA A 244 1.23 -6.78 10.32
N LEU A 245 1.78 -5.59 10.53
CA LEU A 245 2.88 -5.06 9.73
C LEU A 245 4.15 -5.91 9.86
N PHE A 246 4.48 -6.35 11.08
CA PHE A 246 5.61 -7.23 11.32
C PHE A 246 5.41 -8.56 10.56
N PHE A 247 4.20 -9.12 10.66
CA PHE A 247 3.83 -10.35 9.98
C PHE A 247 3.91 -10.23 8.45
N GLU A 248 3.37 -9.16 7.86
CA GLU A 248 3.45 -8.87 6.41
C GLU A 248 4.91 -8.80 5.93
N ARG A 249 5.79 -8.17 6.73
CA ARG A 249 7.21 -7.97 6.37
C ARG A 249 8.06 -9.21 6.56
N SER A 250 7.87 -9.95 7.66
CA SER A 250 8.59 -11.21 7.93
C SER A 250 8.30 -12.26 6.87
N ASN A 251 7.07 -12.31 6.35
CA ASN A 251 6.64 -13.25 5.32
C ASN A 251 7.07 -12.92 3.88
N SER A 252 7.87 -11.86 3.68
CA SER A 252 8.28 -11.34 2.35
C SER A 252 9.09 -12.31 1.49
N LYS A 253 9.64 -13.40 2.05
CA LYS A 253 10.40 -14.42 1.31
C LYS A 253 9.54 -15.60 0.79
N GLY A 254 8.19 -15.50 0.82
CA GLY A 254 7.25 -16.49 0.23
C GLY A 254 5.89 -15.88 -0.15
N ILE A 255 4.79 -16.67 -0.24
CA ILE A 255 3.41 -16.15 -0.52
C ILE A 255 3.02 -15.08 0.51
N GLN A 256 3.10 -13.81 0.14
CA GLN A 256 2.89 -12.68 1.04
C GLN A 256 1.49 -12.74 1.65
N LEU A 257 1.41 -13.02 2.96
CA LEU A 257 0.17 -12.96 3.71
C LEU A 257 -0.10 -11.49 4.06
N SER A 258 -1.35 -11.07 3.85
CA SER A 258 -1.84 -9.70 4.02
C SER A 258 -2.52 -9.51 5.38
N PHE A 259 -2.73 -8.27 5.83
CA PHE A 259 -3.54 -8.02 7.03
C PHE A 259 -4.98 -8.58 6.94
N ILE A 260 -5.49 -8.82 5.72
CA ILE A 260 -6.78 -9.50 5.49
C ILE A 260 -6.73 -10.95 5.98
N ASP A 261 -5.57 -11.60 5.95
CA ASP A 261 -5.41 -12.97 6.48
C ASP A 261 -5.52 -12.99 8.01
N ILE A 262 -5.03 -11.95 8.69
CA ILE A 262 -5.21 -11.77 10.14
C ILE A 262 -6.68 -11.52 10.46
N LEU A 263 -7.32 -10.65 9.67
CA LEU A 263 -8.76 -10.42 9.79
C LEU A 263 -9.56 -11.70 9.56
N ALA A 264 -9.20 -12.52 8.56
CA ALA A 264 -9.89 -13.77 8.29
C ALA A 264 -9.88 -14.71 9.50
N ALA A 265 -8.76 -14.85 10.21
CA ALA A 265 -8.71 -15.68 11.41
C ALA A 265 -9.41 -15.09 12.63
N LYS A 266 -9.50 -13.76 12.71
CA LYS A 266 -10.36 -13.07 13.69
C LYS A 266 -11.83 -13.44 13.46
N LEU A 267 -12.27 -13.40 12.20
CA LEU A 267 -13.67 -13.60 11.82
C LEU A 267 -14.09 -15.08 11.78
N TYR A 268 -13.14 -16.01 11.60
CA TYR A 268 -13.39 -17.42 11.28
C TYR A 268 -14.45 -18.10 12.18
N ALA A 269 -14.52 -17.77 13.46
CA ALA A 269 -15.47 -18.37 14.40
C ALA A 269 -16.94 -18.16 13.99
N GLY A 270 -17.25 -17.05 13.33
CA GLY A 270 -18.61 -16.72 12.89
C GLY A 270 -18.75 -16.37 11.40
N PHE A 271 -17.66 -16.08 10.70
CA PHE A 271 -17.64 -15.78 9.27
C PHE A 271 -16.32 -16.22 8.64
N ASN A 272 -16.38 -17.27 7.81
CA ASN A 272 -15.19 -17.77 7.11
C ASN A 272 -14.88 -16.90 5.88
N LEU A 273 -14.14 -15.80 6.11
CA LEU A 273 -13.80 -14.84 5.07
C LEU A 273 -13.06 -15.48 3.88
N ARG A 274 -12.20 -16.48 4.12
CA ARG A 274 -11.46 -17.16 3.04
C ARG A 274 -12.41 -17.93 2.12
N GLN A 275 -13.29 -18.72 2.71
CA GLN A 275 -14.28 -19.47 1.96
C GLN A 275 -15.19 -18.54 1.15
N HIS A 276 -15.66 -17.44 1.72
CA HIS A 276 -16.50 -16.50 0.98
C HIS A 276 -15.77 -15.77 -0.17
N ILE A 277 -14.46 -15.54 -0.05
CA ILE A 277 -13.63 -15.05 -1.15
C ILE A 277 -13.54 -16.12 -2.25
N GLU A 278 -13.25 -17.36 -1.90
CA GLU A 278 -13.18 -18.49 -2.83
C GLU A 278 -14.52 -18.70 -3.54
N GLU A 279 -15.63 -18.74 -2.81
CA GLU A 279 -16.99 -18.84 -3.36
C GLU A 279 -17.30 -17.70 -4.34
N PHE A 280 -16.89 -16.47 -4.03
CA PHE A 280 -17.06 -15.35 -4.95
C PHE A 280 -16.28 -15.56 -6.24
N GLU A 281 -15.00 -15.94 -6.15
CA GLU A 281 -14.12 -16.15 -7.31
C GLU A 281 -14.55 -17.36 -8.15
N GLU A 282 -15.05 -18.42 -7.53
CA GLU A 282 -15.62 -19.59 -8.23
C GLU A 282 -16.93 -19.25 -8.95
N THR A 283 -17.84 -18.52 -8.27
CA THR A 283 -19.15 -18.15 -8.83
C THR A 283 -19.02 -17.07 -9.91
N HIS A 284 -18.00 -16.22 -9.80
CA HIS A 284 -17.80 -15.06 -10.64
C HIS A 284 -16.41 -15.04 -11.27
N GLY A 285 -15.96 -16.17 -11.86
CA GLY A 285 -14.59 -16.36 -12.37
C GLY A 285 -14.10 -15.35 -13.44
N THR A 286 -14.99 -14.48 -13.91
CA THR A 286 -14.71 -13.31 -14.73
C THR A 286 -14.09 -12.14 -13.95
N TYR A 287 -14.33 -12.04 -12.64
CA TYR A 287 -13.85 -10.97 -11.78
C TYR A 287 -12.78 -11.49 -10.81
N THR A 288 -11.85 -10.62 -10.42
CA THR A 288 -10.86 -10.95 -9.39
C THR A 288 -11.16 -10.09 -8.18
N LEU A 289 -11.51 -10.70 -7.05
CA LEU A 289 -11.97 -9.95 -5.89
C LEU A 289 -10.82 -9.20 -5.23
N ASN A 290 -10.83 -7.87 -5.28
CA ASN A 290 -9.94 -7.10 -4.44
C ASN A 290 -10.46 -7.11 -2.98
N ARG A 291 -9.94 -8.07 -2.21
CA ARG A 291 -10.27 -8.34 -0.80
C ARG A 291 -10.19 -7.09 0.07
N GLU A 292 -9.16 -6.26 -0.13
CA GLU A 292 -8.94 -5.05 0.65
C GLU A 292 -9.99 -3.98 0.35
N ILE A 293 -10.42 -3.83 -0.91
CA ILE A 293 -11.50 -2.91 -1.30
C ILE A 293 -12.83 -3.31 -0.65
N ILE A 294 -13.17 -4.60 -0.64
CA ILE A 294 -14.39 -5.10 0.02
C ILE A 294 -14.37 -4.79 1.52
N VAL A 295 -13.29 -5.18 2.20
CA VAL A 295 -13.13 -4.97 3.65
C VAL A 295 -13.16 -3.49 4.02
N ARG A 296 -12.47 -2.63 3.27
CA ARG A 296 -12.50 -1.17 3.49
C ARG A 296 -13.88 -0.57 3.24
N THR A 297 -14.64 -1.12 2.29
CA THR A 297 -16.02 -0.65 2.04
C THR A 297 -16.95 -1.05 3.18
N ILE A 298 -16.82 -2.25 3.74
CA ILE A 298 -17.54 -2.66 4.96
C ILE A 298 -17.13 -1.76 6.13
N ALA A 299 -15.83 -1.48 6.30
CA ALA A 299 -15.32 -0.57 7.33
C ALA A 299 -15.94 0.82 7.23
N TYR A 300 -16.02 1.37 6.02
CA TYR A 300 -16.65 2.65 5.74
C TYR A 300 -18.12 2.70 6.18
N ILE A 301 -18.89 1.66 5.85
CA ILE A 301 -20.32 1.57 6.21
C ILE A 301 -20.50 1.44 7.73
N VAL A 302 -19.72 0.55 8.36
CA VAL A 302 -19.82 0.27 9.80
C VAL A 302 -19.39 1.46 10.64
N SER A 303 -18.26 2.11 10.29
CA SER A 303 -17.77 3.29 11.01
C SER A 303 -18.78 4.43 10.99
N GLN A 304 -19.37 4.71 9.83
CA GLN A 304 -20.43 5.72 9.70
C GLN A 304 -21.62 5.41 10.62
N ARG A 305 -22.02 4.14 10.76
CA ARG A 305 -23.14 3.71 11.63
C ARG A 305 -22.82 3.84 13.12
N ILE A 306 -21.60 3.47 13.55
CA ILE A 306 -21.23 3.38 14.97
C ILE A 306 -20.79 4.73 15.53
N SER A 307 -19.83 5.40 14.90
CA SER A 307 -19.13 6.57 15.47
C SER A 307 -19.52 7.89 14.82
N LYS A 308 -20.43 7.86 13.82
CA LYS A 308 -20.76 8.98 12.92
C LYS A 308 -19.54 9.59 12.20
N ARG A 309 -18.39 8.91 12.26
CA ARG A 309 -17.16 9.22 11.51
C ARG A 309 -16.89 8.08 10.54
N ARG A 310 -16.26 8.39 9.41
CA ARG A 310 -15.87 7.39 8.42
C ARG A 310 -14.42 7.00 8.66
N ASP A 311 -14.17 5.70 8.72
CA ASP A 311 -12.84 5.15 8.95
C ASP A 311 -12.69 3.86 8.13
N ILE A 312 -11.53 3.77 7.47
CA ILE A 312 -11.14 2.62 6.64
C ILE A 312 -9.70 2.19 6.95
N ASP A 313 -9.12 2.71 8.03
CA ASP A 313 -7.77 2.40 8.46
C ASP A 313 -7.68 0.94 8.91
N ARG A 314 -6.47 0.36 8.74
CA ARG A 314 -6.21 -1.02 9.16
C ARG A 314 -6.40 -1.20 10.66
N SER A 315 -6.06 -0.18 11.45
CA SER A 315 -6.26 -0.16 12.90
C SER A 315 -7.74 -0.33 13.25
N TYR A 316 -8.61 0.50 12.65
CA TYR A 316 -10.06 0.43 12.80
C TYR A 316 -10.61 -0.93 12.34
N ILE A 317 -10.18 -1.41 11.16
CA ILE A 317 -10.61 -2.70 10.62
C ILE A 317 -10.31 -3.84 11.61
N LEU A 318 -9.09 -3.88 12.16
CA LEU A 318 -8.67 -4.95 13.06
C LEU A 318 -9.26 -4.81 14.47
N SER A 319 -9.55 -3.59 14.96
CA SER A 319 -10.14 -3.40 16.29
C SER A 319 -11.66 -3.56 16.27
N GLU A 320 -12.35 -2.87 15.36
CA GLU A 320 -13.81 -2.69 15.43
C GLU A 320 -14.60 -3.71 14.59
N LEU A 321 -14.07 -4.22 13.47
CA LEU A 321 -14.86 -5.13 12.64
C LEU A 321 -14.94 -6.53 13.25
N LYS A 322 -16.16 -7.09 13.26
CA LYS A 322 -16.51 -8.41 13.79
C LYS A 322 -17.28 -9.21 12.74
N HIS A 323 -17.47 -10.50 12.97
CA HIS A 323 -18.09 -11.43 12.03
C HIS A 323 -19.55 -11.06 11.69
N GLU A 324 -20.27 -10.41 12.59
CA GLU A 324 -21.64 -9.94 12.36
C GLU A 324 -21.70 -8.88 11.26
N HIS A 325 -20.71 -7.98 11.20
CA HIS A 325 -20.64 -6.96 10.15
C HIS A 325 -20.42 -7.58 8.76
N PHE A 326 -19.63 -8.64 8.69
CA PHE A 326 -19.42 -9.36 7.43
C PHE A 326 -20.67 -10.12 7.01
N THR A 327 -21.32 -10.79 7.96
CA THR A 327 -22.60 -11.47 7.72
C THR A 327 -23.67 -10.49 7.23
N GLU A 328 -23.70 -9.26 7.76
CA GLU A 328 -24.68 -8.23 7.37
C GLU A 328 -24.39 -7.59 6.01
N TYR A 329 -23.12 -7.28 5.70
CA TYR A 329 -22.78 -6.42 4.56
C TYR A 329 -22.08 -7.11 3.39
N TRP A 330 -21.56 -8.33 3.54
CA TRP A 330 -20.74 -9.01 2.53
C TRP A 330 -21.42 -9.08 1.16
N ASP A 331 -22.59 -9.71 1.08
CA ASP A 331 -23.30 -9.94 -0.18
C ASP A 331 -23.66 -8.62 -0.90
N ALA A 332 -24.10 -7.63 -0.12
CA ALA A 332 -24.47 -6.33 -0.66
C ALA A 332 -23.25 -5.58 -1.23
N VAL A 333 -22.10 -5.63 -0.53
CA VAL A 333 -20.85 -5.01 -0.99
C VAL A 333 -20.30 -5.75 -2.21
N CYS A 334 -20.27 -7.09 -2.20
CA CYS A 334 -19.85 -7.90 -3.36
C CYS A 334 -20.73 -7.65 -4.60
N LYS A 335 -22.04 -7.51 -4.43
CA LYS A 335 -22.97 -7.13 -5.52
C LYS A 335 -22.65 -5.75 -6.09
N ARG A 336 -22.41 -4.75 -5.23
CA ARG A 336 -22.03 -3.39 -5.64
C ARG A 336 -20.68 -3.37 -6.35
N TYR A 337 -19.70 -4.10 -5.83
CA TYR A 337 -18.38 -4.24 -6.43
C TYR A 337 -18.49 -4.71 -7.88
N ARG A 338 -19.28 -5.76 -8.12
CA ARG A 338 -19.53 -6.31 -9.45
C ARG A 338 -20.26 -5.32 -10.36
N LYS A 339 -21.32 -4.67 -9.87
CA LYS A 339 -22.05 -3.63 -10.64
C LYS A 339 -21.17 -2.43 -10.99
N THR A 340 -20.27 -2.02 -10.10
CA THR A 340 -19.29 -0.95 -10.34
C THR A 340 -18.29 -1.34 -11.42
N LEU A 341 -17.76 -2.56 -11.38
CA LEU A 341 -16.89 -3.05 -12.45
C LEU A 341 -17.63 -3.12 -13.79
N ASP A 342 -18.87 -3.64 -13.80
CA ASP A 342 -19.71 -3.67 -15.00
C ASP A 342 -19.95 -2.27 -15.58
N PHE A 343 -20.21 -1.28 -14.72
CA PHE A 343 -20.34 0.11 -15.14
C PHE A 343 -19.07 0.64 -15.79
N LEU A 344 -17.90 0.38 -15.19
CA LEU A 344 -16.61 0.81 -15.74
C LEU A 344 -16.30 0.13 -17.08
N TYR A 345 -16.62 -1.15 -17.22
CA TYR A 345 -16.44 -1.91 -18.47
C TYR A 345 -17.39 -1.42 -19.58
N LYS A 346 -18.69 -1.33 -19.29
CA LYS A 346 -19.72 -0.95 -20.27
C LYS A 346 -19.51 0.47 -20.80
N ASN A 347 -18.99 1.37 -19.96
CA ASN A 347 -18.66 2.75 -20.35
C ASN A 347 -17.20 2.92 -20.79
N HIS A 348 -16.45 1.84 -20.97
CA HIS A 348 -15.07 1.83 -21.47
C HIS A 348 -14.05 2.60 -20.62
N PHE A 349 -14.35 2.87 -19.34
CA PHE A 349 -13.42 3.51 -18.40
C PHE A 349 -12.22 2.61 -18.06
N ILE A 350 -12.42 1.29 -18.10
CA ILE A 350 -11.35 0.31 -17.98
C ILE A 350 -11.48 -0.75 -19.06
N LEU A 351 -10.33 -1.27 -19.50
CA LEU A 351 -10.27 -2.39 -20.42
C LEU A 351 -10.21 -3.74 -19.68
N SER A 352 -9.51 -3.81 -18.55
CA SER A 352 -9.46 -4.99 -17.67
C SER A 352 -9.08 -4.57 -16.24
N GLN A 353 -9.45 -5.36 -15.23
CA GLN A 353 -9.08 -5.10 -13.83
C GLN A 353 -7.55 -4.99 -13.64
N SER A 354 -6.75 -5.83 -14.31
CA SER A 354 -5.29 -5.79 -14.22
C SER A 354 -4.67 -4.48 -14.72
N TRP A 355 -5.38 -3.78 -15.62
CA TRP A 355 -4.98 -2.50 -16.18
C TRP A 355 -5.67 -1.30 -15.52
N MET A 356 -6.44 -1.49 -14.45
CA MET A 356 -7.08 -0.39 -13.74
C MET A 356 -6.03 0.56 -13.13
N PRO A 357 -6.21 1.89 -13.24
CA PRO A 357 -5.27 2.85 -12.67
C PRO A 357 -5.28 2.89 -11.13
N TYR A 358 -6.49 2.86 -10.53
CA TYR A 358 -6.68 2.90 -9.08
C TYR A 358 -7.84 2.02 -8.62
N ASP A 359 -7.55 0.96 -7.88
CA ASP A 359 -8.56 0.12 -7.22
C ASP A 359 -9.34 0.88 -6.15
N ASN A 360 -8.70 1.85 -5.48
CA ASN A 360 -9.31 2.65 -4.42
C ASN A 360 -10.51 3.49 -4.89
N MET A 361 -10.63 3.79 -6.19
CA MET A 361 -11.78 4.50 -6.76
C MET A 361 -13.07 3.68 -6.73
N LEU A 362 -12.97 2.36 -6.57
CA LEU A 362 -14.14 1.50 -6.45
C LEU A 362 -14.93 1.79 -5.16
N ILE A 363 -14.27 2.21 -4.08
CA ILE A 363 -14.96 2.49 -2.81
C ILE A 363 -15.92 3.68 -2.96
N PRO A 364 -15.49 4.89 -3.41
CA PRO A 364 -16.42 6.00 -3.66
C PRO A 364 -17.51 5.65 -4.67
N LEU A 365 -17.20 4.89 -5.73
CA LEU A 365 -18.20 4.49 -6.74
C LEU A 365 -19.24 3.50 -6.18
N MET A 366 -18.85 2.56 -5.32
CA MET A 366 -19.80 1.67 -4.65
C MET A 366 -20.66 2.42 -3.63
N VAL A 367 -20.09 3.43 -2.95
CA VAL A 367 -20.86 4.32 -2.08
C VAL A 367 -21.86 5.12 -2.89
N PHE A 368 -21.43 5.75 -4.00
CA PHE A 368 -22.32 6.44 -4.93
C PHE A 368 -23.47 5.53 -5.40
N LEU A 369 -23.13 4.32 -5.87
CA LEU A 369 -24.12 3.33 -6.33
C LEU A 369 -25.15 3.00 -5.25
N LYS A 370 -24.71 2.86 -3.99
CA LYS A 370 -25.61 2.63 -2.86
C LYS A 370 -26.59 3.80 -2.69
N GLU A 371 -26.12 5.04 -2.74
CA GLU A 371 -26.94 6.23 -2.49
C GLU A 371 -27.96 6.50 -3.61
N ILE A 372 -27.66 6.14 -4.86
CA ILE A 372 -28.62 6.28 -5.97
C ILE A 372 -29.63 5.12 -6.09
N GLY A 373 -29.59 4.12 -5.21
CA GLY A 373 -30.55 3.00 -5.21
C GLY A 373 -30.06 1.69 -5.82
N ASP A 374 -28.75 1.43 -5.79
CA ASP A 374 -28.11 0.18 -6.21
C ASP A 374 -28.20 -0.17 -7.70
N ASP A 375 -28.52 0.80 -8.56
CA ASP A 375 -28.46 0.64 -10.01
C ASP A 375 -27.94 1.90 -10.74
N PHE A 376 -26.85 1.76 -11.49
CA PHE A 376 -26.29 2.86 -12.29
C PHE A 376 -27.24 3.36 -13.38
N ALA A 377 -28.28 2.60 -13.76
CA ALA A 377 -29.33 3.08 -14.66
C ALA A 377 -30.17 4.22 -14.07
N LEU A 378 -30.14 4.42 -12.75
CA LEU A 378 -30.82 5.52 -12.06
C LEU A 378 -30.02 6.84 -12.08
N MET A 379 -28.76 6.80 -12.53
CA MET A 379 -27.89 7.96 -12.64
C MET A 379 -28.37 8.88 -13.77
N ASP A 380 -28.48 10.18 -13.49
CA ASP A 380 -28.79 11.18 -14.51
C ASP A 380 -27.55 11.70 -15.26
N GLU A 381 -27.78 12.55 -16.26
CA GLU A 381 -26.70 13.10 -17.10
C GLU A 381 -25.77 14.05 -16.32
N GLN A 382 -26.25 14.76 -15.30
CA GLN A 382 -25.42 15.65 -14.47
C GLN A 382 -24.47 14.81 -13.60
N GLN A 383 -25.01 13.81 -12.91
CA GLN A 383 -24.24 12.87 -12.10
C GLN A 383 -23.22 12.11 -12.97
N PHE A 384 -23.62 11.61 -14.14
CA PHE A 384 -22.70 10.92 -15.07
C PHE A 384 -21.56 11.83 -15.51
N ARG A 385 -21.87 13.10 -15.82
CA ARG A 385 -20.86 14.09 -16.19
C ARG A 385 -19.86 14.35 -15.07
N PHE A 386 -20.34 14.48 -13.82
CA PHE A 386 -19.46 14.64 -12.66
C PHE A 386 -18.59 13.39 -12.46
N ILE A 387 -19.17 12.19 -12.49
CA ILE A 387 -18.44 10.93 -12.32
C ILE A 387 -17.37 10.77 -13.39
N LYS A 388 -17.68 11.09 -14.66
CA LYS A 388 -16.72 11.07 -15.77
C LYS A 388 -15.55 12.02 -15.49
N PHE A 389 -15.83 13.27 -15.13
CA PHE A 389 -14.79 14.25 -14.80
C PHE A 389 -13.96 13.79 -13.61
N TRP A 390 -14.61 13.42 -12.52
CA TRP A 390 -13.97 12.96 -11.29
C TRP A 390 -13.06 11.75 -11.53
N TYR A 391 -13.51 10.80 -12.36
CA TYR A 391 -12.74 9.60 -12.67
C TYR A 391 -11.41 9.95 -13.34
N TRP A 392 -11.44 10.70 -14.44
CA TRP A 392 -10.23 11.10 -15.17
C TRP A 392 -9.38 12.08 -14.37
N ALA A 393 -10.00 13.08 -13.73
CA ALA A 393 -9.29 14.05 -12.92
C ALA A 393 -8.56 13.39 -11.74
N SER A 394 -9.13 12.35 -11.11
CA SER A 394 -8.49 11.63 -10.00
C SER A 394 -7.24 10.87 -10.44
N ILE A 395 -7.27 10.28 -11.64
CA ILE A 395 -6.13 9.57 -12.24
C ILE A 395 -5.00 10.56 -12.54
N PHE A 396 -5.29 11.64 -13.27
CA PHE A 396 -4.28 12.61 -13.71
C PHE A 396 -3.82 13.57 -12.61
N ALA A 397 -4.59 13.72 -11.53
CA ALA A 397 -4.16 14.37 -10.29
C ALA A 397 -3.31 13.45 -9.39
N GLN A 398 -3.18 12.15 -9.73
CA GLN A 398 -2.55 11.13 -8.89
C GLN A 398 -3.11 11.10 -7.46
N ARG A 399 -4.44 11.22 -7.36
CA ARG A 399 -5.17 11.60 -6.15
C ARG A 399 -4.94 10.71 -4.93
N TYR A 400 -4.66 9.42 -5.15
CA TYR A 400 -4.47 8.45 -4.06
C TYR A 400 -3.00 8.13 -3.78
N THR A 401 -2.06 8.94 -4.26
CA THR A 401 -0.64 8.86 -3.86
C THR A 401 -0.41 9.53 -2.49
N GLY A 402 0.20 8.83 -1.54
CA GLY A 402 0.47 9.36 -0.18
C GLY A 402 -0.64 9.07 0.83
N SER A 403 -1.60 9.99 0.99
CA SER A 403 -2.71 9.92 1.97
C SER A 403 -3.98 9.32 1.37
N SER A 404 -3.92 8.05 0.94
CA SER A 404 -5.03 7.42 0.21
C SER A 404 -6.33 7.32 1.02
N ASN A 405 -6.26 7.07 2.33
CA ASN A 405 -7.47 6.80 3.14
C ASN A 405 -8.36 8.04 3.30
N GLU A 406 -7.77 9.18 3.66
CA GLU A 406 -8.46 10.46 3.79
C GLU A 406 -9.10 10.88 2.46
N MET A 407 -8.40 10.67 1.34
CA MET A 407 -8.90 11.00 0.00
C MET A 407 -10.06 10.09 -0.42
N ILE A 408 -9.99 8.78 -0.12
CA ILE A 408 -11.09 7.84 -0.37
C ILE A 408 -12.36 8.26 0.39
N ILE A 409 -12.22 8.56 1.69
CA ILE A 409 -13.34 9.00 2.52
C ILE A 409 -13.93 10.30 1.97
N LYS A 410 -13.07 11.28 1.66
CA LYS A 410 -13.49 12.57 1.11
C LYS A 410 -14.19 12.42 -0.24
N ASP A 411 -13.71 11.55 -1.12
CA ASP A 411 -14.37 11.30 -2.40
C ASP A 411 -15.70 10.57 -2.22
N ALA A 412 -15.79 9.60 -1.32
CA ALA A 412 -17.05 8.95 -1.01
C ALA A 412 -18.08 9.93 -0.42
N GLU A 413 -17.64 10.90 0.40
CA GLU A 413 -18.46 12.06 0.82
C GLU A 413 -18.96 12.87 -0.35
N ILE A 414 -18.06 13.31 -1.23
CA ILE A 414 -18.43 14.12 -2.37
C ILE A 414 -19.38 13.37 -3.30
N LEU A 415 -19.11 12.10 -3.59
CA LEU A 415 -20.01 11.33 -4.45
C LEU A 415 -21.37 11.06 -3.77
N THR A 416 -21.44 10.98 -2.44
CA THR A 416 -22.73 10.97 -1.71
C THR A 416 -23.50 12.27 -1.95
N THR A 417 -22.85 13.42 -1.83
CA THR A 417 -23.46 14.74 -2.12
C THR A 417 -23.99 14.80 -3.56
N ILE A 418 -23.22 14.31 -4.54
CA ILE A 418 -23.62 14.29 -5.95
C ILE A 418 -24.78 13.31 -6.19
N ALA A 419 -24.80 12.16 -5.51
CA ALA A 419 -25.92 11.21 -5.56
C ALA A 419 -27.24 11.84 -5.09
N HIS A 420 -27.17 12.76 -4.12
CA HIS A 420 -28.34 13.49 -3.60
C HIS A 420 -28.67 14.79 -4.36
N HIS A 421 -28.02 15.06 -5.49
CA HIS A 421 -28.16 16.31 -6.26
C HIS A 421 -27.83 17.58 -5.45
N GLU A 422 -26.98 17.44 -4.42
CA GLU A 422 -26.49 18.55 -3.62
C GLU A 422 -25.21 19.14 -4.25
N LYS A 423 -24.93 20.41 -3.91
CA LYS A 423 -23.71 21.10 -4.35
C LYS A 423 -22.59 21.01 -3.32
N ILE A 424 -21.36 20.94 -3.81
CA ILE A 424 -20.13 20.87 -3.01
C ILE A 424 -19.80 22.26 -2.48
N ILE A 425 -19.75 22.38 -1.14
CA ILE A 425 -19.45 23.64 -0.45
C ILE A 425 -17.93 23.92 -0.42
N ASP A 426 -17.12 22.88 -0.26
CA ASP A 426 -15.67 23.01 -0.14
C ASP A 426 -15.01 23.22 -1.51
N ARG A 427 -14.84 24.48 -1.91
CA ARG A 427 -14.13 24.84 -3.16
C ARG A 427 -12.71 24.27 -3.24
N THR A 428 -12.05 24.02 -2.10
CA THR A 428 -10.67 23.50 -2.08
C THR A 428 -10.60 22.06 -2.60
N TYR A 429 -11.72 21.32 -2.58
CA TYR A 429 -11.84 20.01 -3.19
C TYR A 429 -11.43 20.04 -4.67
N PHE A 430 -12.00 20.96 -5.44
CA PHE A 430 -11.71 21.13 -6.87
C PHE A 430 -10.30 21.66 -7.14
N PHE A 431 -9.71 22.42 -6.21
CA PHE A 431 -8.32 22.85 -6.33
C PHE A 431 -7.35 21.68 -6.19
N ARG A 432 -7.65 20.74 -5.29
CA ARG A 432 -6.85 19.52 -5.10
C ARG A 432 -7.11 18.47 -6.18
N LEU A 433 -8.29 18.49 -6.81
CA LEU A 433 -8.64 17.64 -7.95
C LEU A 433 -8.22 18.32 -9.27
N ARG A 434 -6.90 18.52 -9.47
CA ARG A 434 -6.33 19.07 -10.70
C ARG A 434 -5.19 18.22 -11.21
N THR A 435 -5.11 18.06 -12.53
CA THR A 435 -3.94 17.44 -13.18
C THR A 435 -2.69 18.28 -12.95
N GLN A 436 -1.54 17.63 -12.83
CA GLN A 436 -0.23 18.30 -12.89
C GLN A 436 0.24 18.50 -14.33
N LEU A 437 -0.41 17.82 -15.28
CA LEU A 437 -0.06 17.89 -16.70
C LEU A 437 -0.56 19.18 -17.33
N THR A 438 0.36 19.96 -17.89
CA THR A 438 0.06 21.25 -18.56
C THR A 438 0.45 21.26 -20.03
N THR A 439 1.35 20.38 -20.45
CA THR A 439 1.80 20.24 -21.85
C THR A 439 1.91 18.77 -22.25
N TYR A 440 2.01 18.49 -23.56
CA TYR A 440 2.05 17.13 -24.07
C TYR A 440 3.39 16.42 -23.81
N ASP A 441 4.50 17.16 -23.73
CA ASP A 441 5.85 16.62 -23.53
C ASP A 441 6.05 16.04 -22.12
N GLU A 442 5.30 16.50 -21.12
CA GLU A 442 5.33 15.92 -19.77
C GLU A 442 4.89 14.44 -19.76
N LEU A 443 4.12 14.00 -20.76
CA LEU A 443 3.71 12.61 -20.92
C LEU A 443 4.88 11.67 -21.19
N TYR A 444 6.00 12.17 -21.71
CA TYR A 444 7.20 11.39 -22.02
C TYR A 444 7.81 10.72 -20.79
N SER A 445 7.65 11.35 -19.63
CA SER A 445 8.22 10.88 -18.36
C SER A 445 7.57 9.58 -17.83
N PHE A 446 6.40 9.17 -18.36
CA PHE A 446 5.69 8.00 -17.89
C PHE A 446 6.13 6.74 -18.62
N SER A 447 7.16 6.07 -18.10
CA SER A 447 7.73 4.84 -18.68
C SER A 447 7.44 3.55 -17.90
N LYS A 448 6.85 3.66 -16.70
CA LYS A 448 6.64 2.51 -15.79
C LYS A 448 5.20 2.02 -15.85
N LYS A 449 4.98 0.74 -16.16
CA LYS A 449 3.65 0.08 -16.18
C LYS A 449 2.83 0.17 -14.89
N ARG A 450 3.52 0.37 -13.75
CA ARG A 450 2.90 0.57 -12.43
C ARG A 450 2.43 2.00 -12.18
N SER A 451 2.79 2.95 -13.05
CA SER A 451 2.34 4.33 -12.95
C SER A 451 0.84 4.40 -13.21
N VAL A 452 0.16 5.14 -12.35
CA VAL A 452 -1.27 5.41 -12.45
C VAL A 452 -1.57 6.16 -13.73
N ILE A 453 -0.77 7.18 -14.07
CA ILE A 453 -0.95 7.97 -15.30
C ILE A 453 -0.71 7.08 -16.53
N TYR A 454 0.29 6.20 -16.49
CA TYR A 454 0.57 5.26 -17.57
C TYR A 454 -0.65 4.38 -17.88
N ARG A 455 -1.22 3.74 -16.85
CA ARG A 455 -2.45 2.95 -17.00
C ARG A 455 -3.65 3.82 -17.37
N GLY A 456 -3.71 5.04 -16.84
CA GLY A 456 -4.71 6.04 -17.14
C GLY A 456 -4.78 6.36 -18.63
N ILE A 457 -3.63 6.61 -19.26
CA ILE A 457 -3.51 6.90 -20.70
C ILE A 457 -4.00 5.72 -21.53
N LEU A 458 -3.58 4.49 -21.22
CA LEU A 458 -4.01 3.31 -21.95
C LEU A 458 -5.53 3.10 -21.88
N ASN A 459 -6.14 3.31 -20.72
CA ASN A 459 -7.59 3.24 -20.58
C ASN A 459 -8.31 4.46 -21.18
N LEU A 460 -7.67 5.63 -21.21
CA LEU A 460 -8.22 6.82 -21.88
C LEU A 460 -8.34 6.61 -23.39
N ILE A 461 -7.35 5.97 -24.00
CA ILE A 461 -7.41 5.58 -25.42
C ILE A 461 -8.61 4.64 -25.65
N ASN A 462 -8.79 3.64 -24.78
CA ASN A 462 -9.95 2.74 -24.83
C ASN A 462 -11.29 3.46 -24.68
N TYR A 463 -11.36 4.40 -23.74
CA TYR A 463 -12.55 5.21 -23.51
C TYR A 463 -12.91 6.06 -24.74
N HIS A 464 -11.92 6.76 -25.29
CA HIS A 464 -12.10 7.59 -26.49
C HIS A 464 -12.58 6.77 -27.69
N ALA A 465 -11.98 5.59 -27.88
CA ALA A 465 -12.31 4.70 -28.99
C ALA A 465 -13.64 3.95 -28.82
N LYS A 466 -14.31 4.08 -27.66
CA LYS A 466 -15.50 3.29 -27.28
C LYS A 466 -15.24 1.78 -27.39
N GLY A 467 -14.08 1.37 -26.86
CA GLY A 467 -13.51 0.03 -26.98
C GLY A 467 -12.47 -0.07 -28.09
N ILE A 468 -11.21 -0.30 -27.72
CA ILE A 468 -10.14 -0.57 -28.70
C ILE A 468 -10.34 -1.93 -29.40
N VAL A 469 -9.65 -2.16 -30.52
CA VAL A 469 -9.84 -3.32 -31.41
C VAL A 469 -8.55 -4.09 -31.69
N ASP A 470 -8.63 -5.38 -31.99
CA ASP A 470 -7.46 -6.16 -32.40
C ASP A 470 -6.98 -5.73 -33.79
N TRP A 471 -5.67 -5.53 -33.94
CA TRP A 471 -5.06 -5.21 -35.23
C TRP A 471 -5.17 -6.35 -36.25
N LYS A 472 -5.36 -7.59 -35.78
CA LYS A 472 -5.47 -8.76 -36.66
C LYS A 472 -6.81 -8.86 -37.38
N ASN A 473 -7.90 -8.35 -36.82
CA ASN A 473 -9.25 -8.58 -37.38
C ASN A 473 -10.30 -7.51 -37.03
N THR A 474 -9.90 -6.41 -36.40
CA THR A 474 -10.78 -5.29 -36.01
C THR A 474 -11.89 -5.68 -35.03
N SER A 475 -11.81 -6.86 -34.39
CA SER A 475 -12.73 -7.24 -33.32
C SER A 475 -12.45 -6.42 -32.05
N LYS A 476 -13.51 -5.96 -31.37
CA LYS A 476 -13.36 -5.25 -30.10
C LYS A 476 -12.66 -6.14 -29.09
N LEU A 477 -11.69 -5.59 -28.38
CA LEU A 477 -11.01 -6.30 -27.32
C LEU A 477 -11.94 -6.46 -26.13
N ASP A 478 -12.19 -7.72 -25.76
CA ASP A 478 -12.99 -8.06 -24.59
C ASP A 478 -12.15 -7.93 -23.31
N PHE A 479 -12.80 -7.62 -22.19
CA PHE A 479 -12.16 -7.46 -20.90
C PHE A 479 -11.62 -8.78 -20.31
N ASN A 480 -12.04 -9.94 -20.84
CA ASN A 480 -11.44 -11.25 -20.55
C ASN A 480 -10.18 -11.55 -21.38
N SER A 481 -9.86 -10.72 -22.37
CA SER A 481 -8.69 -10.94 -23.22
C SER A 481 -7.43 -10.81 -22.38
N LYS A 482 -6.50 -11.76 -22.52
CA LYS A 482 -5.14 -11.61 -21.97
C LYS A 482 -4.39 -10.59 -22.81
N LEU A 483 -4.32 -9.37 -22.30
CA LEU A 483 -3.69 -8.23 -22.95
C LEU A 483 -2.22 -8.13 -22.58
N GLU A 484 -1.42 -7.80 -23.58
CA GLU A 484 -0.01 -7.46 -23.44
C GLU A 484 0.17 -5.98 -23.72
N ASP A 485 1.12 -5.40 -23.01
CA ASP A 485 1.56 -4.03 -23.22
C ASP A 485 2.74 -4.05 -24.19
N HIS A 486 2.47 -3.55 -25.39
CA HIS A 486 3.29 -3.70 -26.58
C HIS A 486 4.01 -2.40 -26.95
N HIS A 487 5.27 -2.51 -27.38
CA HIS A 487 6.04 -1.40 -27.92
C HIS A 487 5.69 -1.24 -29.39
N ILE A 488 5.07 -0.13 -29.77
CA ILE A 488 4.71 0.14 -31.17
C ILE A 488 5.99 0.12 -32.03
N PHE A 489 7.01 0.85 -31.60
CA PHE A 489 8.38 0.69 -32.08
C PHE A 489 9.15 -0.22 -31.13
N PRO A 490 9.51 -1.46 -31.55
CA PRO A 490 10.16 -2.41 -30.65
C PRO A 490 11.49 -1.90 -30.08
N GLN A 491 11.71 -2.15 -28.79
CA GLN A 491 12.92 -1.71 -28.08
C GLN A 491 14.23 -2.08 -28.79
N HIS A 492 14.33 -3.29 -29.34
CA HIS A 492 15.53 -3.74 -30.05
C HIS A 492 15.77 -2.95 -31.35
N TYR A 493 14.70 -2.59 -32.06
CA TYR A 493 14.79 -1.79 -33.28
C TYR A 493 15.32 -0.38 -32.96
N LEU A 494 14.73 0.29 -31.97
CA LEU A 494 15.14 1.64 -31.56
C LEU A 494 16.58 1.68 -31.04
N LYS A 495 16.98 0.74 -30.18
CA LYS A 495 18.36 0.64 -29.68
C LYS A 495 19.41 0.41 -30.77
N THR A 496 19.02 -0.21 -31.88
CA THR A 496 19.94 -0.47 -33.00
C THR A 496 20.03 0.73 -33.94
N LYS A 497 18.89 1.33 -34.29
CA LYS A 497 18.80 2.42 -35.26
C LYS A 497 19.22 3.77 -34.68
N TYR A 498 18.80 4.06 -33.44
CA TYR A 498 19.02 5.32 -32.74
C TYR A 498 20.09 5.18 -31.64
N LYS A 499 21.12 4.36 -31.89
CA LYS A 499 22.16 4.05 -30.88
C LYS A 499 22.93 5.28 -30.37
N ASP A 500 22.99 6.33 -31.19
CA ASP A 500 23.74 7.58 -30.92
C ASP A 500 22.79 8.77 -30.63
N ASP A 501 21.48 8.52 -30.46
CA ASP A 501 20.43 9.52 -30.22
C ASP A 501 19.82 9.28 -28.83
N GLU A 502 20.33 9.99 -27.82
CA GLU A 502 19.92 9.80 -26.42
C GLU A 502 18.42 10.11 -26.22
N ASP A 503 17.90 11.14 -26.88
CA ASP A 503 16.50 11.56 -26.78
C ASP A 503 15.55 10.43 -27.24
N ALA A 504 15.85 9.79 -28.37
CA ALA A 504 15.07 8.65 -28.85
C ALA A 504 15.15 7.44 -27.90
N LEU A 505 16.32 7.19 -27.30
CA LEU A 505 16.53 6.07 -26.38
C LEU A 505 15.79 6.24 -25.04
N GLU A 506 15.70 7.46 -24.52
CA GLU A 506 14.94 7.76 -23.29
C GLU A 506 13.43 7.52 -23.46
N LEU A 507 12.91 7.72 -24.67
CA LEU A 507 11.50 7.60 -24.99
C LEU A 507 11.04 6.18 -25.34
N ILE A 508 11.93 5.19 -25.39
CA ILE A 508 11.59 3.81 -25.78
C ILE A 508 10.45 3.24 -24.94
N ASP A 509 10.56 3.38 -23.61
CA ASP A 509 9.62 2.80 -22.66
C ASP A 509 8.48 3.76 -22.27
N SER A 510 8.48 4.98 -22.82
CA SER A 510 7.41 5.95 -22.66
C SER A 510 6.07 5.35 -23.07
N VAL A 511 5.00 5.62 -22.31
CA VAL A 511 3.62 5.20 -22.61
C VAL A 511 3.17 5.62 -24.01
N ILE A 512 3.77 6.67 -24.56
CA ILE A 512 3.47 7.17 -25.90
C ILE A 512 3.94 6.20 -27.00
N ASN A 513 4.94 5.36 -26.74
CA ASN A 513 5.34 4.26 -27.62
C ASN A 513 4.62 2.94 -27.28
N ARG A 514 3.54 2.99 -26.50
CA ARG A 514 2.92 1.81 -25.89
C ARG A 514 1.44 1.69 -26.22
N THR A 515 0.95 0.47 -26.28
CA THR A 515 -0.44 0.16 -26.60
C THR A 515 -0.81 -1.22 -26.09
N LEU A 516 -2.10 -1.43 -25.79
CA LEU A 516 -2.60 -2.73 -25.35
C LEU A 516 -3.10 -3.52 -26.54
N ILE A 517 -2.58 -4.74 -26.72
CA ILE A 517 -3.01 -5.67 -27.77
C ILE A 517 -3.09 -7.10 -27.20
N PRO A 518 -3.80 -8.03 -27.86
CA PRO A 518 -3.82 -9.43 -27.45
C PRO A 518 -2.43 -10.08 -27.48
N LYS A 519 -2.18 -11.00 -26.54
CA LYS A 519 -0.92 -11.75 -26.47
C LYS A 519 -0.53 -12.43 -27.79
N MET A 520 -1.50 -13.00 -28.51
CA MET A 520 -1.25 -13.67 -29.78
C MET A 520 -0.76 -12.69 -30.86
N THR A 521 -1.36 -11.50 -30.93
CA THR A 521 -0.95 -10.42 -31.85
C THR A 521 0.46 -9.93 -31.51
N ASN A 522 0.77 -9.77 -30.23
CA ASN A 522 2.10 -9.37 -29.76
C ASN A 522 3.22 -10.36 -30.17
N ILE A 523 2.95 -11.67 -30.13
CA ILE A 523 3.92 -12.71 -30.54
C ILE A 523 4.27 -12.60 -32.03
N THR A 524 3.32 -12.23 -32.88
CA THR A 524 3.51 -12.11 -34.33
C THR A 524 4.42 -10.94 -34.73
N ILE A 525 4.44 -9.85 -33.96
CA ILE A 525 5.08 -8.59 -34.33
C ILE A 525 6.62 -8.62 -34.21
N GLY A 526 7.19 -9.42 -33.31
CA GLY A 526 8.64 -9.66 -33.22
C GLY A 526 9.51 -8.41 -32.99
N LYS A 527 10.72 -8.38 -33.55
CA LYS A 527 11.71 -7.27 -33.40
C LYS A 527 11.76 -6.32 -34.61
N LYS A 528 10.78 -6.40 -35.52
CA LYS A 528 10.77 -5.68 -36.81
C LYS A 528 10.33 -4.22 -36.62
N PRO A 529 10.72 -3.28 -37.50
CA PRO A 529 10.11 -1.95 -37.53
C PRO A 529 8.60 -1.99 -37.83
N PRO A 530 7.84 -0.97 -37.40
CA PRO A 530 6.41 -0.82 -37.69
C PRO A 530 6.03 -1.08 -39.13
N SER A 531 6.69 -0.41 -40.08
CA SER A 531 6.40 -0.57 -41.51
C SER A 531 6.36 -2.04 -41.95
N GLN A 532 7.31 -2.86 -41.47
CA GLN A 532 7.46 -4.26 -41.89
C GLN A 532 6.43 -5.19 -41.24
N TYR A 533 6.17 -5.05 -39.93
CA TYR A 533 5.19 -5.92 -39.27
C TYR A 533 3.75 -5.49 -39.58
N LEU A 534 3.50 -4.19 -39.77
CA LEU A 534 2.18 -3.68 -40.14
C LEU A 534 1.80 -4.11 -41.55
N GLN A 535 2.73 -4.16 -42.51
CA GLN A 535 2.46 -4.74 -43.84
C GLN A 535 2.03 -6.21 -43.77
N GLN A 536 2.64 -7.00 -42.88
CA GLN A 536 2.24 -8.40 -42.66
C GLN A 536 0.84 -8.49 -42.04
N LEU A 537 0.52 -7.62 -41.08
CA LEU A 537 -0.81 -7.57 -40.49
C LEU A 537 -1.86 -7.07 -41.49
N GLN A 538 -1.52 -6.13 -42.36
CA GLN A 538 -2.40 -5.59 -43.39
C GLN A 538 -2.83 -6.67 -44.39
N ALA A 539 -1.94 -7.62 -44.70
CA ALA A 539 -2.28 -8.77 -45.53
C ALA A 539 -3.38 -9.65 -44.90
N SER A 540 -3.45 -9.70 -43.56
CA SER A 540 -4.49 -10.42 -42.82
C SER A 540 -5.70 -9.56 -42.44
N ASN A 541 -5.55 -8.23 -42.38
CA ASN A 541 -6.56 -7.27 -42.02
C ASN A 541 -6.56 -6.07 -42.99
N PRO A 542 -7.44 -6.07 -44.00
CA PRO A 542 -7.60 -4.93 -44.92
C PRO A 542 -7.98 -3.61 -44.21
N HIS A 543 -8.57 -3.70 -43.02
CA HIS A 543 -9.02 -2.56 -42.19
C HIS A 543 -7.99 -2.20 -41.09
N LEU A 544 -6.71 -2.51 -41.28
CA LEU A 544 -5.66 -2.22 -40.30
C LEU A 544 -5.54 -0.71 -40.01
N ALA A 545 -5.63 0.16 -41.01
CA ALA A 545 -5.54 1.61 -40.82
C ALA A 545 -6.63 2.14 -39.87
N GLU A 546 -7.86 1.63 -40.00
CA GLU A 546 -8.94 1.92 -39.05
C GLU A 546 -8.58 1.39 -37.66
N SER A 547 -8.08 0.16 -37.57
CA SER A 547 -7.67 -0.45 -36.29
C SER A 547 -6.59 0.38 -35.57
N LEU A 548 -5.63 0.97 -36.29
CA LEU A 548 -4.63 1.87 -35.72
C LEU A 548 -5.24 3.15 -35.15
N LYS A 549 -6.25 3.73 -35.81
CA LYS A 549 -6.96 4.93 -35.35
C LYS A 549 -7.66 4.71 -34.00
N PHE A 550 -8.23 3.52 -33.76
CA PHE A 550 -8.80 3.15 -32.45
C PHE A 550 -7.75 3.17 -31.31
N HIS A 551 -6.45 3.10 -31.63
CA HIS A 551 -5.35 3.16 -30.66
C HIS A 551 -4.64 4.52 -30.62
N LEU A 552 -5.19 5.54 -31.31
CA LEU A 552 -4.53 6.83 -31.54
C LEU A 552 -3.13 6.64 -32.15
N ILE A 553 -3.02 5.78 -33.17
CA ILE A 553 -1.79 5.56 -33.92
C ILE A 553 -2.00 6.11 -35.33
N PRO A 554 -1.15 7.04 -35.82
CA PRO A 554 -1.25 7.58 -37.17
C PRO A 554 -1.16 6.48 -38.24
N GLU A 555 -1.96 6.58 -39.29
CA GLU A 555 -1.97 5.59 -40.39
C GLU A 555 -0.70 5.67 -41.26
N ASP A 556 -0.03 6.82 -41.27
CA ASP A 556 1.26 7.02 -41.93
C ASP A 556 2.38 6.13 -41.36
N LEU A 557 2.18 5.52 -40.18
CA LEU A 557 3.05 4.47 -39.66
C LEU A 557 3.15 3.26 -40.60
N MET A 558 2.12 2.99 -41.39
CA MET A 558 2.10 1.88 -42.35
C MET A 558 2.95 2.15 -43.59
N THR A 559 3.14 3.42 -43.97
CA THR A 559 3.93 3.80 -45.16
C THR A 559 5.43 3.79 -44.88
N GLY A 560 5.82 3.65 -43.61
CA GLY A 560 7.21 3.72 -43.14
C GLY A 560 7.70 5.15 -42.94
N MET A 561 6.84 6.16 -43.06
CA MET A 561 7.21 7.57 -42.83
C MET A 561 7.90 7.76 -41.48
N TYR A 562 7.36 7.20 -40.40
CA TYR A 562 7.95 7.35 -39.06
C TYR A 562 9.10 6.38 -38.75
N ASP A 563 9.47 5.47 -39.65
CA ASP A 563 10.62 4.59 -39.39
C ASP A 563 11.90 5.42 -39.21
N ASP A 564 12.06 6.50 -39.98
CA ASP A 564 13.18 7.45 -39.89
C ASP A 564 12.91 8.63 -38.93
N PHE A 565 11.64 8.84 -38.56
CA PHE A 565 11.15 10.00 -37.79
C PHE A 565 10.43 9.56 -36.50
N TYR A 566 11.10 8.74 -35.68
CA TYR A 566 10.52 8.22 -34.43
C TYR A 566 10.10 9.32 -33.44
N LEU A 567 10.90 10.38 -33.29
CA LEU A 567 10.59 11.49 -32.39
C LEU A 567 9.31 12.24 -32.83
N ASP A 568 9.13 12.43 -34.14
CA ASP A 568 7.90 13.06 -34.68
C ASP A 568 6.66 12.19 -34.41
N PHE A 569 6.78 10.86 -34.51
CA PHE A 569 5.71 9.93 -34.13
C PHE A 569 5.33 10.09 -32.65
N VAL A 570 6.34 10.12 -31.76
CA VAL A 570 6.11 10.28 -30.33
C VAL A 570 5.45 11.62 -30.04
N GLU A 571 5.91 12.70 -30.67
CA GLU A 571 5.34 14.03 -30.50
C GLU A 571 3.87 14.10 -30.95
N GLU A 572 3.56 13.62 -32.15
CA GLU A 572 2.21 13.67 -32.70
C GLU A 572 1.22 12.85 -31.86
N ARG A 573 1.63 11.64 -31.46
CA ARG A 573 0.80 10.79 -30.60
C ARG A 573 0.61 11.38 -29.20
N ALA A 574 1.64 12.02 -28.64
CA ALA A 574 1.53 12.72 -27.36
C ALA A 574 0.56 13.91 -27.43
N LYS A 575 0.61 14.71 -28.50
CA LYS A 575 -0.35 15.80 -28.73
C LYS A 575 -1.78 15.28 -28.81
N ALA A 576 -2.02 14.21 -29.56
CA ALA A 576 -3.35 13.59 -29.66
C ALA A 576 -3.87 13.08 -28.31
N ILE A 577 -3.03 12.41 -27.52
CA ILE A 577 -3.40 11.93 -26.18
C ILE A 577 -3.64 13.11 -25.22
N PHE A 578 -2.78 14.12 -25.25
CA PHE A 578 -2.89 15.29 -24.38
C PHE A 578 -4.17 16.09 -24.64
N GLU A 579 -4.59 16.21 -25.91
CA GLU A 579 -5.85 16.89 -26.25
C GLU A 579 -7.06 16.21 -25.59
N LEU A 580 -7.07 14.88 -25.48
CA LEU A 580 -8.13 14.17 -24.75
C LEU A 580 -8.11 14.47 -23.25
N ILE A 581 -6.93 14.54 -22.64
CA ILE A 581 -6.77 14.91 -21.23
C ILE A 581 -7.27 16.35 -21.02
N LYS A 582 -6.90 17.26 -21.92
CA LYS A 582 -7.30 18.65 -21.88
C LYS A 582 -8.82 18.78 -21.93
N ILE A 583 -9.49 18.14 -22.89
CA ILE A 583 -10.95 18.18 -23.02
C ILE A 583 -11.66 17.60 -21.80
N LEU A 584 -11.23 16.42 -21.31
CA LEU A 584 -11.94 15.70 -20.25
C LEU A 584 -11.65 16.23 -18.84
N VAL A 585 -10.51 16.89 -18.63
CA VAL A 585 -10.03 17.29 -17.30
C VAL A 585 -9.77 18.78 -17.20
N ILE A 586 -9.02 19.39 -18.12
CA ILE A 586 -8.61 20.80 -17.99
C ILE A 586 -9.79 21.72 -18.33
N ASP A 587 -10.33 21.59 -19.54
CA ASP A 587 -11.39 22.46 -20.07
C ASP A 587 -12.75 22.17 -19.40
N ALA A 588 -12.99 20.91 -19.00
CA ALA A 588 -14.20 20.54 -18.29
C ALA A 588 -14.27 21.11 -16.86
N ARG A 589 -13.14 21.50 -16.27
CA ARG A 589 -13.05 21.83 -14.85
C ARG A 589 -13.87 23.03 -14.44
N GLU A 590 -13.81 24.13 -15.19
CA GLU A 590 -14.53 25.36 -14.85
C GLU A 590 -16.04 25.12 -14.87
N ARG A 591 -16.53 24.45 -15.91
CA ARG A 591 -17.93 24.04 -16.03
C ARG A 591 -18.38 23.16 -14.86
N ILE A 592 -17.58 22.18 -14.47
CA ILE A 592 -17.89 21.31 -13.32
C ILE A 592 -17.96 22.11 -12.02
N ILE A 593 -17.07 23.09 -11.83
CA ILE A 593 -17.13 23.95 -10.65
C ILE A 593 -18.41 24.78 -10.68
N GLU A 594 -18.76 25.42 -11.78
CA GLU A 594 -19.99 26.23 -11.89
C GLU A 594 -21.26 25.40 -11.62
N GLU A 595 -21.30 24.18 -12.16
CA GLU A 595 -22.46 23.29 -12.05
C GLU A 595 -22.61 22.72 -10.63
N PHE A 596 -21.51 22.26 -10.02
CA PHE A 596 -21.53 21.45 -8.79
C PHE A 596 -21.02 22.15 -7.54
N HIS A 597 -20.54 23.40 -7.60
CA HIS A 597 -20.12 24.16 -6.42
C HIS A 597 -21.19 25.17 -5.97
N GLN A 598 -21.30 25.38 -4.67
CA GLN A 598 -22.10 26.44 -4.07
C GLN A 598 -21.33 27.09 -2.92
N GLU A 599 -21.38 28.41 -2.82
CA GLU A 599 -20.80 29.10 -1.66
C GLU A 599 -21.61 28.78 -0.38
N PRO A 600 -20.95 28.62 0.79
CA PRO A 600 -21.66 28.33 2.02
C PRO A 600 -22.64 29.46 2.36
N HIS A 601 -23.92 29.11 2.55
CA HIS A 601 -24.90 30.05 3.07
C HIS A 601 -24.55 30.42 4.52
N ILE A 602 -24.28 31.70 4.76
CA ILE A 602 -24.12 32.23 6.13
C ILE A 602 -25.51 32.34 6.75
N VAL A 603 -25.92 31.32 7.50
CA VAL A 603 -27.13 31.41 8.34
C VAL A 603 -26.71 31.99 9.69
N GLY A 604 -26.90 33.30 9.85
CA GLY A 604 -26.56 34.01 11.09
C GLY A 604 -26.55 35.53 10.97
N GLY A 605 -27.72 36.12 10.71
CA GLY A 605 -28.12 37.48 11.11
C GLY A 605 -27.17 38.65 10.88
N ILE A 606 -27.24 39.26 9.69
CA ILE A 606 -27.46 40.71 9.54
C ILE A 606 -28.47 40.85 8.41
N ASP A 607 -29.55 41.57 8.70
CA ASP A 607 -30.60 41.93 7.77
C ASP A 607 -30.01 42.66 6.55
N THR A 608 -30.11 42.05 5.38
CA THR A 608 -29.68 42.66 4.11
C THR A 608 -30.82 43.40 3.40
N SER A 609 -32.01 43.54 4.00
CA SER A 609 -33.11 44.30 3.38
C SER A 609 -32.95 45.83 3.48
N ALA A 610 -31.71 46.34 3.49
CA ALA A 610 -31.41 47.77 3.50
C ALA A 610 -30.33 48.18 2.48
N ILE A 611 -30.06 47.34 1.48
CA ILE A 611 -29.21 47.70 0.32
C ILE A 611 -29.87 47.19 -0.98
N GLU A 612 -31.18 47.34 -1.07
CA GLU A 612 -31.89 47.40 -2.35
C GLU A 612 -32.47 48.80 -2.47
N GLU A 613 -31.60 49.76 -2.80
CA GLU A 613 -31.94 51.01 -3.45
C GLU A 613 -30.62 51.60 -3.95
N ASP A 614 -30.59 51.95 -5.23
CA ASP A 614 -29.48 52.51 -6.02
C ASP A 614 -28.40 51.53 -6.50
N ASP A 615 -28.70 50.82 -7.60
CA ASP A 615 -27.93 50.93 -8.86
C ASP A 615 -28.53 49.96 -9.90
N GLU A 616 -29.59 50.42 -10.58
CA GLU A 616 -29.86 50.00 -11.95
C GLU A 616 -28.72 50.54 -12.83
N ASP A 617 -27.78 49.69 -13.23
CA ASP A 617 -27.15 49.77 -14.55
C ASP A 617 -26.31 48.52 -14.86
N GLU A 618 -26.97 47.55 -15.49
CA GLU A 618 -26.31 46.54 -16.34
C GLU A 618 -25.67 47.26 -17.55
N ASN A 619 -24.40 47.70 -17.41
CA ASN A 619 -23.36 47.69 -18.44
C ASN A 619 -22.18 48.61 -18.05
N SER A 620 -21.15 48.08 -17.39
CA SER A 620 -19.79 48.62 -17.52
C SER A 620 -18.72 47.57 -17.22
N HIS A 621 -18.04 47.12 -18.28
CA HIS A 621 -16.73 46.48 -18.16
C HIS A 621 -15.66 47.54 -17.87
N GLU A 622 -15.54 47.97 -16.61
CA GLU A 622 -14.33 48.64 -16.15
C GLU A 622 -13.50 47.73 -15.24
N PRO A 623 -12.18 47.60 -15.46
CA PRO A 623 -11.31 46.82 -14.60
C PRO A 623 -11.25 47.43 -13.19
N ILE A 624 -11.54 46.61 -12.17
CA ILE A 624 -11.45 46.98 -10.76
C ILE A 624 -10.11 47.70 -10.49
N SER A 625 -10.18 48.94 -10.00
CA SER A 625 -8.97 49.73 -9.71
C SER A 625 -8.03 48.99 -8.75
N SER A 626 -6.71 49.16 -8.91
CA SER A 626 -5.69 48.53 -8.05
C SER A 626 -5.93 48.81 -6.54
N GLN A 627 -6.52 49.96 -6.23
CA GLN A 627 -6.90 50.32 -4.86
C GLN A 627 -8.09 49.51 -4.34
N ALA A 628 -9.13 49.33 -5.15
CA ALA A 628 -10.30 48.50 -4.84
C ALA A 628 -9.90 47.03 -4.71
N LYS A 629 -9.05 46.52 -5.62
CA LYS A 629 -8.49 45.17 -5.55
C LYS A 629 -7.67 44.97 -4.26
N GLY A 630 -6.86 45.96 -3.89
CA GLY A 630 -6.13 45.92 -2.63
C GLY A 630 -7.04 45.91 -1.39
N LYS A 631 -8.16 46.65 -1.40
CA LYS A 631 -9.14 46.62 -0.29
C LYS A 631 -9.78 45.25 -0.16
N LEU A 632 -10.19 44.66 -1.28
CA LEU A 632 -10.79 43.32 -1.33
C LEU A 632 -9.82 42.26 -0.81
N ARG A 633 -8.57 42.26 -1.27
CA ARG A 633 -7.56 41.26 -0.88
C ARG A 633 -7.17 41.37 0.60
N ARG A 634 -7.12 42.58 1.17
CA ARG A 634 -6.91 42.74 2.62
C ARG A 634 -8.09 42.22 3.44
N LYS A 635 -9.33 42.48 3.00
CA LYS A 635 -10.54 41.93 3.66
C LYS A 635 -10.53 40.40 3.65
N ALA A 636 -10.25 39.80 2.49
CA ALA A 636 -10.15 38.35 2.34
C ALA A 636 -9.04 37.75 3.21
N PHE A 637 -7.89 38.43 3.31
CA PHE A 637 -6.79 38.00 4.18
C PHE A 637 -7.19 38.00 5.66
N VAL A 638 -7.88 39.04 6.13
CA VAL A 638 -8.36 39.11 7.52
C VAL A 638 -9.41 38.02 7.81
N GLN A 639 -10.34 37.76 6.89
CA GLN A 639 -11.30 36.66 7.02
C GLN A 639 -10.60 35.29 7.09
N LYS A 640 -9.56 35.07 6.28
CA LYS A 640 -8.74 33.86 6.35
C LYS A 640 -8.06 33.71 7.72
N LEU A 641 -7.58 34.80 8.31
CA LEU A 641 -6.98 34.78 9.64
C LEU A 641 -7.99 34.44 10.74
N GLN A 642 -9.24 34.89 10.64
CA GLN A 642 -10.30 34.58 11.61
C GLN A 642 -10.58 33.07 11.69
N ILE A 643 -10.54 32.36 10.55
CA ILE A 643 -10.68 30.88 10.50
C ILE A 643 -9.55 30.19 11.28
N LEU A 644 -8.38 30.83 11.38
CA LEU A 644 -7.20 30.32 12.11
C LEU A 644 -7.13 30.81 13.55
N ASP A 645 -8.22 31.38 14.08
CA ASP A 645 -8.31 32.01 15.41
C ASP A 645 -7.36 33.23 15.58
N ILE A 646 -7.00 33.88 14.48
CA ILE A 646 -6.15 35.09 14.47
C ILE A 646 -7.03 36.30 14.15
N HIS A 647 -7.19 37.17 15.14
CA HIS A 647 -8.08 38.32 15.04
C HIS A 647 -7.29 39.62 14.81
N LEU A 648 -7.54 40.27 13.68
CA LEU A 648 -7.03 41.60 13.37
C LEU A 648 -8.19 42.60 13.29
N THR A 649 -8.11 43.68 14.07
CA THR A 649 -9.08 44.77 14.05
C THR A 649 -8.65 45.80 13.01
N HIS A 650 -9.52 46.11 12.04
CA HIS A 650 -9.26 47.16 11.04
C HIS A 650 -9.33 48.54 11.69
N LEU A 651 -8.32 49.39 11.45
CA LEU A 651 -8.31 50.77 11.92
C LEU A 651 -8.74 51.74 10.80
N GLU A 652 -7.88 51.90 9.81
CA GLU A 652 -8.10 52.77 8.66
C GLU A 652 -7.23 52.25 7.50
N LYS A 653 -7.71 52.36 6.26
CA LYS A 653 -6.95 52.07 5.03
C LYS A 653 -6.18 50.73 5.06
N ARG A 654 -4.87 50.79 5.33
CA ARG A 654 -3.89 49.69 5.30
C ARG A 654 -3.46 49.25 6.69
N PHE A 655 -4.09 49.76 7.75
CA PHE A 655 -3.67 49.58 9.13
C PHE A 655 -4.66 48.74 9.91
N TYR A 656 -4.11 47.85 10.71
CA TYR A 656 -4.82 46.91 11.55
C TYR A 656 -4.14 46.84 12.93
N LYS A 657 -4.82 46.26 13.91
CA LYS A 657 -4.24 45.90 15.20
C LYS A 657 -4.43 44.43 15.51
N THR A 658 -3.46 43.82 16.17
CA THR A 658 -3.64 42.52 16.80
C THR A 658 -4.54 42.64 18.03
N LYS A 659 -4.99 41.50 18.58
CA LYS A 659 -5.69 41.43 19.87
C LYS A 659 -4.89 42.05 21.04
N THR A 660 -3.56 42.09 20.94
CA THR A 660 -2.64 42.72 21.89
C THR A 660 -2.34 44.19 21.57
N GLU A 661 -3.19 44.83 20.75
CA GLU A 661 -3.10 46.25 20.35
C GLU A 661 -1.83 46.65 19.57
N LYS A 662 -1.10 45.67 19.01
CA LYS A 662 0.10 45.92 18.21
C LYS A 662 -0.25 46.36 16.79
N LEU A 663 0.41 47.42 16.30
CA LEU A 663 0.14 47.98 14.97
C LEU A 663 0.65 47.06 13.84
N VAL A 664 -0.24 46.73 12.90
CA VAL A 664 0.03 45.93 11.71
C VAL A 664 -0.18 46.77 10.45
N GLY A 665 0.87 46.90 9.63
CA GLY A 665 0.79 47.52 8.31
C GLY A 665 0.59 46.46 7.23
N MET A 666 -0.47 46.58 6.42
CA MET A 666 -0.83 45.58 5.41
C MET A 666 -0.95 46.22 4.03
N THR A 667 -0.10 45.80 3.08
CA THR A 667 -0.10 46.34 1.72
C THR A 667 -0.22 45.23 0.68
N PHE A 668 -0.66 45.62 -0.52
CA PHE A 668 -0.97 44.70 -1.61
C PHE A 668 -0.29 45.15 -2.91
N ALA A 669 0.17 44.19 -3.71
CA ALA A 669 0.55 44.39 -5.10
C ALA A 669 0.28 43.12 -5.92
N SER A 670 -0.11 43.31 -7.18
CA SER A 670 -0.12 42.25 -8.19
C SER A 670 1.21 42.22 -8.92
N GLU A 671 1.60 41.03 -9.37
CA GLU A 671 2.73 40.81 -10.26
C GLU A 671 2.50 41.56 -11.59
N LEU A 672 3.52 42.29 -12.06
CA LEU A 672 3.44 43.01 -13.31
C LEU A 672 3.74 42.07 -14.48
N LYS A 673 2.87 42.04 -15.51
CA LYS A 673 3.07 41.24 -16.74
C LYS A 673 4.45 41.44 -17.38
N GLU A 674 4.98 42.66 -17.33
CA GLU A 674 6.27 43.03 -17.93
C GLU A 674 7.49 42.65 -17.07
N LYS A 675 7.29 42.29 -15.80
CA LYS A 675 8.35 41.95 -14.84
C LYS A 675 7.91 40.77 -13.96
N PRO A 676 7.78 39.56 -14.52
CA PRO A 676 7.42 38.38 -13.76
C PRO A 676 8.44 38.11 -12.65
N GLY A 677 7.95 37.60 -11.53
CA GLY A 677 8.68 37.34 -10.31
C GLY A 677 9.00 38.59 -9.49
N LYS A 678 8.36 39.75 -9.69
CA LYS A 678 8.61 40.97 -8.91
C LYS A 678 7.33 41.66 -8.42
N TRP A 679 7.30 42.02 -7.13
CA TRP A 679 6.20 42.78 -6.51
C TRP A 679 6.71 44.05 -5.86
N PHE A 680 6.07 45.18 -6.16
CA PHE A 680 6.43 46.50 -5.64
C PHE A 680 5.34 46.99 -4.69
N LEU A 681 5.64 47.06 -3.40
CA LEU A 681 4.68 47.44 -2.37
C LEU A 681 5.13 48.70 -1.64
N GLY A 682 4.18 49.39 -1.00
CA GLY A 682 4.50 50.56 -0.18
C GLY A 682 3.54 50.77 0.98
N LEU A 683 4.09 51.21 2.10
CA LEU A 683 3.35 51.57 3.30
C LEU A 683 3.87 52.91 3.84
N PRO A 684 3.00 53.78 4.39
CA PRO A 684 3.45 54.96 5.12
C PRO A 684 4.40 54.57 6.26
N GLU A 685 5.43 55.36 6.53
CA GLU A 685 6.35 55.08 7.64
C GLU A 685 5.63 55.32 8.98
N ARG A 686 5.52 54.27 9.80
CA ARG A 686 4.94 54.25 11.16
C ARG A 686 5.70 53.21 11.99
N ASP A 687 5.54 53.23 13.32
CA ASP A 687 6.12 52.22 14.22
C ASP A 687 5.34 50.90 14.16
N TYR A 688 5.55 50.14 13.07
CA TYR A 688 4.90 48.85 12.87
C TYR A 688 5.54 47.78 13.75
N LYS A 689 4.70 47.01 14.44
CA LYS A 689 5.11 45.78 15.11
C LYS A 689 5.05 44.58 14.16
N PHE A 690 4.21 44.67 13.13
CA PHE A 690 4.18 43.71 12.04
C PHE A 690 3.94 44.39 10.69
N ILE A 691 4.56 43.86 9.64
CA ILE A 691 4.25 44.22 8.25
C ILE A 691 3.80 42.98 7.49
N VAL A 692 2.67 43.09 6.80
CA VAL A 692 2.11 42.03 5.95
C VAL A 692 2.15 42.50 4.49
N LEU A 693 2.90 41.78 3.66
CA LEU A 693 2.96 42.00 2.22
C LEU A 693 2.10 40.95 1.50
N LEU A 694 1.02 41.40 0.86
CA LEU A 694 0.13 40.58 0.06
C LEU A 694 0.54 40.70 -1.42
N CYS A 695 1.17 39.66 -1.95
CA CYS A 695 1.67 39.59 -3.31
C CYS A 695 0.80 38.63 -4.12
N GLU A 696 0.11 39.11 -5.14
CA GLU A 696 -0.69 38.27 -6.03
C GLU A 696 0.12 37.93 -7.28
N LYS A 697 0.25 36.64 -7.60
CA LYS A 697 0.84 36.16 -8.85
C LYS A 697 -0.11 36.38 -10.03
N TYR A 698 0.42 36.24 -11.24
CA TYR A 698 -0.36 36.31 -12.47
C TYR A 698 -1.55 35.33 -12.51
N ASP A 699 -1.39 34.12 -11.93
CA ASP A 699 -2.42 33.08 -11.81
C ASP A 699 -3.39 33.30 -10.64
N HIS A 700 -3.38 34.49 -10.03
CA HIS A 700 -4.15 34.88 -8.85
C HIS A 700 -3.79 34.15 -7.54
N GLU A 701 -2.69 33.39 -7.49
CA GLU A 701 -2.17 32.85 -6.25
C GLU A 701 -1.72 33.98 -5.31
N MET A 702 -2.11 33.89 -4.03
CA MET A 702 -1.74 34.87 -3.01
C MET A 702 -0.54 34.39 -2.19
N LEU A 703 0.58 35.11 -2.31
CA LEU A 703 1.76 34.99 -1.48
C LEU A 703 1.68 36.03 -0.35
N ASN A 704 1.74 35.59 0.90
CA ASN A 704 1.57 36.46 2.06
C ASN A 704 2.82 36.42 2.93
N PHE A 705 3.60 37.51 2.98
CA PHE A 705 4.79 37.58 3.83
C PHE A 705 4.48 38.35 5.10
N VAL A 706 4.74 37.72 6.26
CA VAL A 706 4.51 38.33 7.58
C VAL A 706 5.85 38.62 8.25
N PHE A 707 6.20 39.90 8.36
CA PHE A 707 7.44 40.35 8.98
C PHE A 707 7.21 40.79 10.44
N PRO A 708 7.88 40.15 11.41
CA PRO A 708 7.76 40.51 12.82
C PRO A 708 8.64 41.70 13.21
N GLU A 709 8.36 42.30 14.36
CA GLU A 709 9.07 43.47 14.88
C GLU A 709 10.60 43.29 14.91
N GLU A 710 11.10 42.14 15.36
CA GLU A 710 12.54 41.84 15.41
C GLU A 710 13.19 41.94 14.02
N PHE A 711 12.49 41.51 12.97
CA PHE A 711 12.97 41.65 11.60
C PHE A 711 12.97 43.11 11.15
N LEU A 712 11.92 43.85 11.50
CA LEU A 712 11.80 45.26 11.16
C LEU A 712 12.88 46.09 11.86
N GLN A 713 13.14 45.89 13.15
CA GLN A 713 14.17 46.63 13.89
C GLN A 713 15.56 46.49 13.26
N ASN A 714 15.89 45.31 12.72
CA ASN A 714 17.20 45.06 12.09
C ASN A 714 17.37 45.74 10.73
N TYR A 715 16.29 45.97 9.97
CA TYR A 715 16.37 46.37 8.56
C TYR A 715 15.57 47.64 8.18
N MET A 716 14.71 48.16 9.07
CA MET A 716 13.78 49.27 8.75
C MET A 716 14.49 50.57 8.35
N HIS A 717 15.66 50.86 8.92
CA HIS A 717 16.47 52.02 8.52
C HIS A 717 17.05 51.89 7.10
N GLN A 718 17.22 50.66 6.61
CA GLN A 718 17.86 50.33 5.33
C GLN A 718 16.86 50.19 4.18
N PHE A 719 15.55 50.13 4.45
CA PHE A 719 14.53 50.07 3.41
C PHE A 719 14.47 51.35 2.56
N SER A 720 14.16 51.18 1.28
CA SER A 720 13.97 52.30 0.36
C SER A 720 12.78 53.17 0.78
N ARG A 721 12.97 54.49 0.70
CA ARG A 721 11.93 55.49 1.01
C ARG A 721 11.58 56.30 -0.23
N SER A 722 10.30 56.67 -0.35
CA SER A 722 9.82 57.60 -1.36
C SER A 722 8.76 58.50 -0.71
N GLY A 723 9.16 59.74 -0.41
CA GLY A 723 8.41 60.61 0.49
C GLY A 723 8.28 59.98 1.88
N SER A 724 7.08 60.00 2.45
CA SER A 724 6.77 59.40 3.75
C SER A 724 6.42 57.90 3.69
N ASN A 725 6.75 57.20 2.60
CA ASN A 725 6.43 55.78 2.42
C ASN A 725 7.70 54.90 2.38
N LEU A 726 7.68 53.81 3.15
CA LEU A 726 8.56 52.66 3.00
C LEU A 726 8.18 51.88 1.75
N LYS A 727 9.17 51.42 0.99
CA LYS A 727 9.01 50.61 -0.22
C LYS A 727 9.58 49.22 -0.01
N PHE A 728 8.85 48.23 -0.48
CA PHE A 728 9.23 46.82 -0.41
C PHE A 728 9.24 46.24 -1.81
N ILE A 729 10.30 45.51 -2.14
CA ILE A 729 10.41 44.83 -3.44
C ILE A 729 10.69 43.35 -3.15
N ILE A 730 9.70 42.50 -3.43
CA ILE A 730 9.87 41.04 -3.36
C ILE A 730 10.25 40.55 -4.76
N THR A 731 11.27 39.71 -4.84
CA THR A 731 11.73 39.10 -6.10
C THR A 731 11.81 37.59 -5.98
N LEU A 732 11.42 36.87 -7.03
CA LEU A 732 11.57 35.43 -7.19
C LEU A 732 12.88 35.15 -7.93
N LYS A 733 13.79 34.41 -7.31
CA LYS A 733 15.07 33.95 -7.91
C LYS A 733 15.28 32.49 -7.53
N ASN A 734 15.60 31.63 -8.49
CA ASN A 734 15.87 30.19 -8.26
C ASN A 734 14.80 29.52 -7.37
N ASN A 735 13.52 29.77 -7.66
CA ASN A 735 12.36 29.25 -6.92
C ASN A 735 12.30 29.65 -5.43
N ARG A 736 12.95 30.75 -5.05
CA ARG A 736 12.95 31.32 -3.70
C ARG A 736 12.62 32.81 -3.74
N TYR A 737 11.91 33.29 -2.71
CA TYR A 737 11.55 34.70 -2.57
C TYR A 737 12.57 35.49 -1.75
N TYR A 738 12.96 36.64 -2.27
CA TYR A 738 13.92 37.55 -1.68
C TYR A 738 13.36 38.97 -1.53
N LEU A 739 13.63 39.62 -0.40
CA LEU A 739 13.38 41.05 -0.19
C LEU A 739 14.62 41.85 -0.60
N PHE A 740 14.46 42.72 -1.58
CA PHE A 740 15.53 43.62 -2.03
C PHE A 740 15.69 44.80 -1.08
N ILE A 741 16.93 45.05 -0.67
CA ILE A 741 17.33 46.18 0.17
C ILE A 741 18.56 46.83 -0.49
N PRO A 742 18.55 48.14 -0.80
CA PRO A 742 19.61 48.74 -1.63
C PRO A 742 21.03 48.64 -1.07
N THR A 743 21.18 48.59 0.24
CA THR A 743 22.45 48.73 0.95
C THR A 743 23.09 47.40 1.35
N ILE A 744 22.40 46.27 1.16
CA ILE A 744 22.85 44.93 1.55
C ILE A 744 22.42 43.88 0.53
N PRO A 745 23.01 42.68 0.54
CA PRO A 745 22.51 41.57 -0.27
C PRO A 745 21.04 41.27 0.01
N ASP A 746 20.35 40.81 -1.05
CA ASP A 746 18.95 40.38 -1.00
C ASP A 746 18.69 39.39 0.14
N ILE A 747 17.68 39.67 0.95
CA ILE A 747 17.35 38.83 2.12
C ILE A 747 16.39 37.73 1.70
N ASP A 748 16.72 36.48 1.99
CA ASP A 748 15.79 35.35 1.86
C ASP A 748 14.62 35.48 2.84
N VAL A 749 13.41 35.57 2.31
CA VAL A 749 12.18 35.78 3.10
C VAL A 749 11.22 34.59 3.07
N ASN A 750 11.65 33.43 2.57
CA ASN A 750 10.77 32.25 2.48
C ASN A 750 10.25 31.79 3.85
N ARG A 751 11.03 31.99 4.93
CA ARG A 751 10.61 31.70 6.31
C ARG A 751 9.41 32.52 6.81
N PHE A 752 9.10 33.63 6.13
CA PHE A 752 7.98 34.52 6.45
C PHE A 752 6.75 34.29 5.55
N LEU A 753 6.87 33.43 4.54
CA LEU A 753 5.78 33.12 3.62
C LEU A 753 4.71 32.29 4.32
N ASN A 754 3.47 32.80 4.31
CA ASN A 754 2.29 32.22 4.95
C ASN A 754 2.44 31.89 6.45
N ASN A 755 3.41 32.51 7.14
CA ASN A 755 3.68 32.30 8.57
C ASN A 755 2.75 33.17 9.43
N PHE A 756 1.46 32.83 9.45
CA PHE A 756 0.42 33.62 10.11
C PHE A 756 0.49 33.57 11.64
N GLU A 757 1.08 32.52 12.21
CA GLU A 757 1.24 32.34 13.66
C GLU A 757 2.01 33.49 14.33
N LEU A 758 2.85 34.20 13.59
CA LEU A 758 3.54 35.41 14.07
C LEU A 758 2.57 36.51 14.54
N LEU A 759 1.36 36.57 13.97
CA LEU A 759 0.32 37.55 14.30
C LEU A 759 -0.53 37.17 15.53
N LYS A 760 -0.34 35.97 16.11
CA LYS A 760 -0.99 35.60 17.39
C LYS A 760 -0.35 36.29 18.61
N ARG A 761 0.91 36.74 18.48
CA ARG A 761 1.71 37.39 19.53
C ARG A 761 1.38 38.88 19.61
#